data_AF-A0A8H5K8Z6-F1
#
_entry.id   AF-A0A8H5K8Z6-F1
#
_cell.length_a   1.000
_cell.length_b   1.000
_cell.length_c   1.000
_cell.angle_alpha   90.00
_cell.angle_beta   90.00
_cell.angle_gamma   90.00
#
_symmetry.space_group_name_H-M   'P 1'
#
loop_
_entity.id
_entity.type
_entity.pdbx_description
1 polymer ?
#
loop_
_entity_poly.entity_id
_entity_poly.type
_entity_poly.pdbx_seq_one_letter_code
_entity_poly.pdbx_strand_id
1 'polypeptide(L)'
;MQALPPSPKSRSPEPEPNDSSAWNRLITSFSRAPSRHDSLSSYGSYAFNGRLFNMSKANYNSANTALARELKNRHLQMIAFGGSIGTGLFVASGVALYRGGPVSLLLAFIIMGAMQFFTMQALGELSVAFPVGGSFANYSTRFLDPSWGFAMGWNYTLQYLIVLPLEIIAGAFTTNYWNPNASKSIFIVLFFILILGINLLGVKGYGEAEFVFSAVKVTAIVGFILLGIIINIAGSPEGDYIGFTRWQNPGAFHNGFKGFASVLVTATFSFAGTEMVGLAAAETSNPKKSLPAAVKQVFWRISLFYILSILLIGLLVPYNEPRLLGAKYGSDAAASPFVIAIEMSGSDVLPDIMNAVILISLISVGNTAVYASSRTLAALAEQSLAPKMFAYIDRTGRPLVAIICCGLLGLLAFSANSKIHNEIFNWLLAISGLSTLFTWSSICVCHIRFRKAWALSGYNVSQLAFKSQVGVWGSWVALAAYGTVLVLQIWVAISPIQAEGEDPLTTPERFKNFFLQILTIPIICLFYFTHKIWVGTKVIPCMQFASVKWSYWRIGAGDCSPDDSWPVSISGVVDQPIANPISVPRQLGLIIKGRPSHRHKENAEPHEFSNSPCLSILPDTSMATEMAHHTFWQYIRLKAIVTFIRLINYIFTRPHFTPSPTCNRKLIRIPSRDLNRFINAWIYYPKDYTDTEKYGLVINWHGGAYTLPNLGMDHQFCEKIATENNLLVLDADYRKAPEYPLPGAVEDAEDTFRWVESQPQIFDLDRVALSGFSSGGNLALVASSELRREFKMNIRAVYAFYPGVDLSIPPEEKKVLEPIRPLPVSFQHLLADAYVPRIEDRMSPKVSPMYAEGTSFPKHVMLVACSGDIFTPEIEVFGKKLERAGRDVEIVRIEGAHGCDKTTNPKTFRPEARDFAYAKVVQSLHSDMQ
;
A
#
# COMPACT_ATOMS: atom_id res chain seq x y z
N MET A 1 16.60 39.39 6.07
CA MET A 1 15.25 38.93 6.46
C MET A 1 15.43 37.84 7.49
N GLN A 2 14.99 38.09 8.73
CA GLN A 2 15.17 37.20 9.89
C GLN A 2 14.46 35.85 9.66
N ALA A 3 15.16 34.76 9.95
CA ALA A 3 14.59 33.43 10.02
C ALA A 3 13.53 33.40 11.13
N LEU A 4 12.29 33.02 10.78
CA LEU A 4 11.25 32.76 11.76
C LEU A 4 11.70 31.58 12.65
N PRO A 5 11.56 31.68 13.98
CA PRO A 5 11.83 30.55 14.86
C PRO A 5 10.83 29.41 14.56
N PRO A 6 11.22 28.14 14.77
CA PRO A 6 10.31 27.01 14.62
C PRO A 6 9.10 27.20 15.55
N SER A 7 7.89 27.09 14.99
CA SER A 7 6.67 27.16 15.79
C SER A 7 6.68 26.02 16.82
N PRO A 8 6.28 26.26 18.07
CA PRO A 8 6.22 25.21 19.07
C PRO A 8 5.27 24.10 18.61
N LYS A 9 5.67 22.84 18.85
CA LYS A 9 4.84 21.66 18.68
C LYS A 9 3.57 21.83 19.51
N SER A 10 2.48 22.33 18.93
CA SER A 10 1.18 22.12 19.55
C SER A 10 0.81 20.67 19.29
N ARG A 11 1.14 19.81 20.26
CA ARG A 11 0.24 18.69 20.56
C ARG A 11 -1.17 19.28 20.54
N SER A 12 -2.12 18.60 19.89
CA SER A 12 -3.53 18.75 20.26
C SER A 12 -3.56 18.89 21.79
N PRO A 13 -4.16 19.94 22.37
CA PRO A 13 -4.15 20.09 23.82
C PRO A 13 -4.60 18.75 24.38
N GLU A 14 -3.71 18.09 25.13
CA GLU A 14 -4.14 16.99 25.99
C GLU A 14 -5.33 17.57 26.76
N PRO A 15 -6.51 16.94 26.71
CA PRO A 15 -7.62 17.43 27.48
C PRO A 15 -7.11 17.54 28.92
N GLU A 16 -7.26 18.72 29.51
CA GLU A 16 -6.92 18.91 30.91
C GLU A 16 -7.49 17.75 31.74
N PRO A 17 -6.77 17.27 32.75
CA PRO A 17 -7.25 16.20 33.60
C PRO A 17 -8.34 16.78 34.50
N ASN A 18 -9.54 16.96 33.96
CA ASN A 18 -10.70 17.34 34.73
C ASN A 18 -11.92 16.56 34.22
N ASP A 19 -12.17 15.44 34.90
CA ASP A 19 -13.44 14.76 35.15
C ASP A 19 -14.58 14.93 34.11
N SER A 20 -14.29 14.68 32.82
CA SER A 20 -15.32 14.68 31.79
C SER A 20 -15.88 13.27 31.61
N SER A 21 -17.17 13.10 31.89
CA SER A 21 -17.92 11.89 31.56
C SER A 21 -17.71 11.50 30.08
N ALA A 22 -17.87 10.21 29.75
CA ALA A 22 -17.78 9.73 28.37
C ALA A 22 -18.68 10.54 27.41
N TRP A 23 -19.82 11.03 27.92
CA TRP A 23 -20.74 11.92 27.22
C TRP A 23 -20.14 13.29 26.88
N ASN A 24 -19.41 13.92 27.81
CA ASN A 24 -18.75 15.20 27.54
C ASN A 24 -17.64 15.05 26.50
N ARG A 25 -16.88 13.94 26.52
CA ARG A 25 -15.91 13.63 25.45
C ARG A 25 -16.58 13.42 24.09
N LEU A 26 -17.74 12.76 24.07
CA LEU A 26 -18.51 12.57 22.83
C LEU A 26 -19.01 13.90 22.27
N ILE A 27 -19.63 14.74 23.10
CA ILE A 27 -20.17 16.05 22.66
C ILE A 27 -19.04 16.97 22.19
N THR A 28 -17.94 17.05 22.94
CA THR A 28 -16.78 17.88 22.56
C THR A 28 -16.11 17.40 21.28
N SER A 29 -16.23 16.12 20.92
CA SER A 29 -15.68 15.59 19.65
C SER A 29 -16.29 16.26 18.41
N PHE A 30 -17.57 16.64 18.47
CA PHE A 30 -18.29 17.30 17.38
C PHE A 30 -17.98 18.80 17.26
N SER A 31 -17.24 19.38 18.20
CA SER A 31 -16.82 20.78 18.12
C SER A 31 -15.79 20.98 17.01
N ARG A 32 -15.71 22.20 16.47
CA ARG A 32 -14.79 22.53 15.37
C ARG A 32 -13.35 22.25 15.78
N ALA A 33 -12.58 21.62 14.89
CA ALA A 33 -11.15 21.48 15.08
C ALA A 33 -10.49 22.86 15.21
N PRO A 34 -9.52 23.05 16.14
CA PRO A 34 -8.79 24.30 16.23
C PRO A 34 -8.12 24.60 14.88
N SER A 35 -8.46 25.75 14.33
CA SER A 35 -8.00 26.17 13.01
C SER A 35 -6.48 26.37 13.02
N ARG A 36 -5.74 25.73 12.11
CA ARG A 36 -4.32 26.07 11.84
C ARG A 36 -4.15 27.43 11.14
N HIS A 37 -5.15 28.32 11.20
CA HIS A 37 -5.41 29.34 10.17
C HIS A 37 -4.82 30.75 10.39
N ASP A 38 -4.10 31.03 11.47
CA ASP A 38 -3.78 32.43 11.80
C ASP A 38 -2.39 32.95 11.40
N SER A 39 -1.55 32.18 10.69
CA SER A 39 -0.15 32.60 10.44
C SER A 39 0.19 33.18 9.06
N LEU A 40 -0.73 33.23 8.07
CA LEU A 40 -0.37 33.56 6.68
C LEU A 40 -1.31 34.58 5.99
N SER A 41 -1.65 35.66 6.69
CA SER A 41 -2.33 36.84 6.12
C SER A 41 -1.41 37.72 5.26
N SER A 42 -0.12 37.38 5.06
CA SER A 42 0.89 38.32 4.55
C SER A 42 1.52 38.03 3.18
N TYR A 43 1.11 37.00 2.43
CA TYR A 43 1.64 36.81 1.06
C TYR A 43 0.81 37.55 0.01
N GLY A 44 1.47 38.49 -0.68
CA GLY A 44 0.91 39.45 -1.63
C GLY A 44 -0.04 38.83 -2.66
N SER A 45 -1.27 39.33 -2.65
CA SER A 45 -2.23 39.11 -3.71
C SER A 45 -1.94 40.12 -4.83
N TYR A 46 -1.38 39.67 -5.95
CA TYR A 46 -1.34 40.50 -7.15
C TYR A 46 -2.75 40.52 -7.75
N ALA A 47 -3.47 41.60 -7.46
CA ALA A 47 -4.79 41.89 -7.98
C ALA A 47 -4.67 42.56 -9.35
N PHE A 48 -5.42 42.05 -10.33
CA PHE A 48 -5.91 42.86 -11.44
C PHE A 48 -7.41 42.52 -11.58
N ASN A 49 -8.29 43.46 -11.18
CA ASN A 49 -9.77 43.37 -11.23
C ASN A 49 -10.53 42.49 -10.20
N GLY A 50 -10.11 42.45 -8.92
CA GLY A 50 -11.02 42.25 -7.77
C GLY A 50 -11.86 40.95 -7.64
N ARG A 51 -11.78 40.00 -8.58
CA ARG A 51 -12.54 38.72 -8.58
C ARG A 51 -11.67 37.47 -8.79
N LEU A 52 -10.36 37.58 -8.63
CA LEU A 52 -9.43 36.49 -8.91
C LEU A 52 -9.41 35.41 -7.81
N PHE A 53 -9.61 34.16 -8.23
CA PHE A 53 -9.38 32.98 -7.41
C PHE A 53 -7.92 32.91 -6.93
N ASN A 54 -7.69 32.99 -5.61
CA ASN A 54 -6.34 32.93 -5.04
C ASN A 54 -5.85 31.48 -4.96
N MET A 55 -5.13 31.07 -6.00
CA MET A 55 -4.58 29.73 -6.14
C MET A 55 -3.57 29.36 -5.04
N SER A 56 -2.71 30.29 -4.61
CA SER A 56 -1.71 30.01 -3.56
C SER A 56 -2.40 29.70 -2.22
N LYS A 57 -3.43 30.46 -1.87
CA LYS A 57 -4.25 30.23 -0.67
C LYS A 57 -5.00 28.91 -0.75
N ALA A 58 -5.62 28.60 -1.89
CA ALA A 58 -6.33 27.35 -2.12
C ALA A 58 -5.41 26.13 -1.94
N ASN A 59 -4.22 26.17 -2.51
CA ASN A 59 -3.21 25.11 -2.36
C ASN A 59 -2.73 24.97 -0.91
N TYR A 60 -2.43 26.08 -0.24
CA TYR A 60 -2.02 26.08 1.16
C TYR A 60 -3.08 25.45 2.08
N ASN A 61 -4.34 25.86 1.93
CA ASN A 61 -5.45 25.35 2.72
C ASN A 61 -5.62 23.84 2.54
N SER A 62 -5.63 23.37 1.30
CA SER A 62 -5.84 21.95 1.00
C SER A 62 -4.75 21.02 1.53
N ALA A 63 -3.54 21.55 1.71
CA ALA A 63 -2.43 20.78 2.24
C ALA A 63 -2.34 20.80 3.77
N ASN A 64 -2.94 21.82 4.39
CA ASN A 64 -3.06 21.98 5.84
C ASN A 64 -4.50 21.74 6.32
N THR A 65 -5.21 20.83 5.66
CA THR A 65 -6.57 20.43 6.04
C THR A 65 -6.62 19.91 7.48
N ALA A 66 -7.78 20.09 8.13
CA ALA A 66 -8.04 19.61 9.49
C ALA A 66 -8.46 18.13 9.55
N LEU A 67 -8.44 17.40 8.42
CA LEU A 67 -8.71 15.96 8.38
C LEU A 67 -7.68 15.15 9.19
N ALA A 68 -8.15 14.09 9.86
CA ALA A 68 -7.32 13.26 10.74
C ALA A 68 -6.47 12.25 9.97
N ARG A 69 -5.18 12.13 10.31
CA ARG A 69 -4.21 11.26 9.61
C ARG A 69 -4.04 9.89 10.26
N GLU A 70 -5.12 9.12 10.34
CA GLU A 70 -5.15 7.87 11.10
C GLU A 70 -5.21 6.61 10.22
N LEU A 71 -5.27 6.74 8.89
CA LEU A 71 -5.29 5.58 7.99
C LEU A 71 -3.90 4.93 7.89
N LYS A 72 -3.91 3.59 7.96
CA LYS A 72 -2.73 2.72 7.83
C LYS A 72 -2.71 2.07 6.45
N ASN A 73 -1.56 1.51 6.06
CA ASN A 73 -1.41 0.79 4.79
C ASN A 73 -2.49 -0.28 4.56
N ARG A 74 -2.87 -1.05 5.59
CA ARG A 74 -3.94 -2.06 5.48
C ARG A 74 -5.30 -1.44 5.15
N HIS A 75 -5.62 -0.25 5.68
CA HIS A 75 -6.88 0.43 5.40
C HIS A 75 -6.88 0.92 3.96
N LEU A 76 -5.80 1.53 3.49
CA LEU A 76 -5.70 1.99 2.11
C LEU A 76 -5.90 0.87 1.08
N GLN A 77 -5.31 -0.30 1.33
CA GLN A 77 -5.49 -1.45 0.46
C GLN A 77 -6.97 -1.88 0.44
N MET A 78 -7.57 -2.05 1.61
CA MET A 78 -8.95 -2.53 1.72
C MET A 78 -10.00 -1.52 1.27
N ILE A 79 -9.76 -0.20 1.43
CA ILE A 79 -10.62 0.86 0.88
C ILE A 79 -10.61 0.80 -0.64
N ALA A 80 -9.43 0.62 -1.26
CA ALA A 80 -9.33 0.54 -2.71
C ALA A 80 -9.94 -0.75 -3.29
N PHE A 81 -9.85 -1.89 -2.58
CA PHE A 81 -10.60 -3.10 -2.93
C PHE A 81 -12.12 -2.89 -2.77
N GLY A 82 -12.54 -2.49 -1.58
CA GLY A 82 -13.93 -2.37 -1.16
C GLY A 82 -14.75 -1.41 -1.99
N GLY A 83 -14.15 -0.26 -2.32
CA GLY A 83 -14.80 0.78 -3.11
C GLY A 83 -15.10 0.37 -4.55
N SER A 84 -14.36 -0.60 -5.10
CA SER A 84 -14.59 -1.08 -6.47
C SER A 84 -15.56 -2.26 -6.55
N ILE A 85 -15.53 -3.16 -5.56
CA ILE A 85 -16.39 -4.34 -5.53
C ILE A 85 -17.79 -3.95 -5.02
N GLY A 86 -18.78 -3.94 -5.90
CA GLY A 86 -20.15 -3.55 -5.58
C GLY A 86 -21.12 -3.66 -6.76
N THR A 87 -22.09 -2.74 -6.84
CA THR A 87 -23.17 -2.72 -7.84
C THR A 87 -22.66 -2.91 -9.26
N GLY A 88 -21.55 -2.29 -9.64
CA GLY A 88 -20.97 -2.45 -10.98
C GLY A 88 -20.67 -3.91 -11.33
N LEU A 89 -19.94 -4.61 -10.45
CA LEU A 89 -19.55 -6.00 -10.67
C LEU A 89 -20.72 -6.97 -10.43
N PHE A 90 -21.47 -6.82 -9.34
CA PHE A 90 -22.46 -7.83 -8.94
C PHE A 90 -23.84 -7.64 -9.57
N VAL A 91 -24.23 -6.42 -9.94
CA VAL A 91 -25.59 -6.14 -10.43
C VAL A 91 -25.55 -5.71 -11.90
N ALA A 92 -24.77 -4.67 -12.22
CA ALA A 92 -24.74 -4.10 -13.55
C ALA A 92 -24.11 -5.03 -14.60
N SER A 93 -23.24 -5.97 -14.18
CA SER A 93 -22.67 -6.99 -15.06
C SER A 93 -23.74 -7.91 -15.68
N GLY A 94 -24.90 -8.09 -15.03
CA GLY A 94 -25.99 -8.89 -15.59
C GLY A 94 -26.62 -8.26 -16.84
N VAL A 95 -26.95 -6.97 -16.75
CA VAL A 95 -27.45 -6.19 -17.90
C VAL A 95 -26.36 -6.06 -18.98
N ALA A 96 -25.09 -5.94 -18.59
CA ALA A 96 -23.98 -5.90 -19.54
C ALA A 96 -23.78 -7.24 -20.26
N LEU A 97 -23.88 -8.36 -19.54
CA LEU A 97 -23.88 -9.70 -20.13
C LEU A 97 -25.03 -9.84 -21.12
N TYR A 98 -26.25 -9.44 -20.70
CA TYR A 98 -27.42 -9.48 -21.57
C TYR A 98 -27.21 -8.64 -22.83
N ARG A 99 -26.69 -7.40 -22.75
CA ARG A 99 -26.57 -6.52 -23.93
C ARG A 99 -25.44 -6.90 -24.88
N GLY A 100 -24.28 -7.28 -24.36
CA GLY A 100 -23.08 -7.51 -25.16
C GLY A 100 -22.74 -8.98 -25.43
N GLY A 101 -23.23 -9.90 -24.61
CA GLY A 101 -22.77 -11.28 -24.60
C GLY A 101 -21.43 -11.45 -23.85
N PRO A 102 -21.02 -12.71 -23.62
CA PRO A 102 -19.92 -13.04 -22.71
C PRO A 102 -18.54 -12.54 -23.19
N VAL A 103 -18.26 -12.57 -24.50
CA VAL A 103 -16.96 -12.09 -25.02
C VAL A 103 -16.86 -10.57 -24.90
N SER A 104 -17.92 -9.85 -25.28
CA SER A 104 -17.94 -8.40 -25.15
C SER A 104 -17.75 -7.95 -23.71
N LEU A 105 -18.40 -8.64 -22.76
CA LEU A 105 -18.24 -8.39 -21.34
C LEU A 105 -16.79 -8.61 -20.89
N LEU A 106 -16.20 -9.75 -21.22
CA LEU A 106 -14.82 -10.07 -20.86
C LEU A 106 -13.82 -9.06 -21.45
N LEU A 107 -13.93 -8.76 -22.75
CA LEU A 107 -13.05 -7.81 -23.43
C LEU A 107 -13.17 -6.40 -22.84
N ALA A 108 -14.39 -5.94 -22.55
CA ALA A 108 -14.60 -4.63 -21.94
C ALA A 108 -13.93 -4.55 -20.56
N PHE A 109 -14.04 -5.58 -19.72
CA PHE A 109 -13.36 -5.62 -18.42
C PHE A 109 -11.83 -5.69 -18.53
N ILE A 110 -11.29 -6.42 -19.52
CA ILE A 110 -9.84 -6.45 -19.79
C ILE A 110 -9.34 -5.07 -20.22
N ILE A 111 -10.01 -4.44 -21.18
CA ILE A 111 -9.63 -3.13 -21.72
C ILE A 111 -9.72 -2.05 -20.63
N MET A 112 -10.86 -2.00 -19.92
CA MET A 112 -11.04 -1.02 -18.84
C MET A 112 -10.09 -1.28 -17.66
N GLY A 113 -9.80 -2.54 -17.34
CA GLY A 113 -8.76 -2.90 -16.38
C GLY A 113 -7.39 -2.35 -16.80
N ALA A 114 -6.96 -2.59 -18.04
CA ALA A 114 -5.68 -2.07 -18.55
C ALA A 114 -5.61 -0.54 -18.53
N MET A 115 -6.69 0.15 -18.89
CA MET A 115 -6.76 1.62 -18.80
C MET A 115 -6.66 2.09 -17.36
N GLN A 116 -7.32 1.37 -16.44
CA GLN A 116 -7.27 1.69 -15.02
C GLN A 116 -5.88 1.51 -14.42
N PHE A 117 -5.07 0.56 -14.90
CA PHE A 117 -3.67 0.46 -14.52
C PHE A 117 -2.94 1.79 -14.73
N PHE A 118 -3.08 2.35 -15.93
CA PHE A 118 -2.39 3.58 -16.32
C PHE A 118 -2.85 4.77 -15.48
N THR A 119 -4.15 4.86 -15.21
CA THR A 119 -4.73 5.89 -14.34
C THR A 119 -4.21 5.76 -12.91
N MET A 120 -4.16 4.54 -12.36
CA MET A 120 -3.66 4.30 -11.00
C MET A 120 -2.16 4.59 -10.87
N GLN A 121 -1.36 4.30 -11.89
CA GLN A 121 0.06 4.69 -11.91
C GLN A 121 0.22 6.23 -11.91
N ALA A 122 -0.57 6.93 -12.72
CA ALA A 122 -0.59 8.39 -12.77
C ALA A 122 -1.05 9.01 -11.44
N LEU A 123 -2.13 8.49 -10.86
CA LEU A 123 -2.65 8.91 -9.57
C LEU A 123 -1.65 8.65 -8.45
N GLY A 124 -1.00 7.49 -8.44
CA GLY A 124 0.01 7.15 -7.44
C GLY A 124 1.18 8.14 -7.40
N GLU A 125 1.68 8.56 -8.56
CA GLU A 125 2.76 9.54 -8.66
C GLU A 125 2.30 10.92 -8.16
N LEU A 126 1.10 11.36 -8.54
CA LEU A 126 0.52 12.62 -8.07
C LEU A 126 0.23 12.60 -6.56
N SER A 127 -0.37 11.54 -6.02
CA SER A 127 -0.79 11.46 -4.62
C SER A 127 0.35 11.22 -3.64
N VAL A 128 1.44 10.58 -4.09
CA VAL A 128 2.68 10.51 -3.29
C VAL A 128 3.40 11.85 -3.29
N ALA A 129 3.42 12.57 -4.42
CA ALA A 129 4.03 13.90 -4.51
C ALA A 129 3.21 14.97 -3.75
N PHE A 130 1.88 14.86 -3.78
CA PHE A 130 0.93 15.83 -3.22
C PHE A 130 -0.20 15.13 -2.44
N PRO A 131 0.06 14.66 -1.21
CA PRO A 131 -0.97 14.06 -0.34
C PRO A 131 -1.87 15.15 0.28
N VAL A 132 -2.70 15.79 -0.54
CA VAL A 132 -3.56 16.93 -0.17
C VAL A 132 -5.04 16.54 -0.15
N GLY A 133 -5.83 17.26 0.65
CA GLY A 133 -7.28 17.09 0.70
C GLY A 133 -7.94 17.27 -0.67
N GLY A 134 -8.90 16.41 -1.00
CA GLY A 134 -9.60 16.41 -2.30
C GLY A 134 -8.83 15.78 -3.47
N SER A 135 -7.57 15.40 -3.29
CA SER A 135 -6.74 14.66 -4.27
C SER A 135 -6.88 15.18 -5.72
N PHE A 136 -7.51 14.42 -6.61
CA PHE A 136 -7.58 14.72 -8.05
C PHE A 136 -8.46 15.92 -8.39
N ALA A 137 -9.44 16.29 -7.54
CA ALA A 137 -10.15 17.55 -7.70
C ALA A 137 -9.19 18.74 -7.49
N ASN A 138 -8.31 18.64 -6.49
CA ASN A 138 -7.27 19.63 -6.24
C ASN A 138 -6.20 19.63 -7.35
N TYR A 139 -5.75 18.46 -7.80
CA TYR A 139 -4.79 18.36 -8.91
C TYR A 139 -5.32 19.04 -10.17
N SER A 140 -6.63 18.94 -10.43
CA SER A 140 -7.30 19.62 -11.53
C SER A 140 -7.25 21.14 -11.38
N THR A 141 -7.57 21.68 -10.19
CA THR A 141 -7.41 23.12 -9.87
C THR A 141 -5.97 23.59 -10.06
N ARG A 142 -5.01 22.76 -9.64
CA ARG A 142 -3.60 23.10 -9.55
C ARG A 142 -2.87 23.02 -10.89
N PHE A 143 -3.09 21.97 -11.67
CA PHE A 143 -2.31 21.70 -12.88
C PHE A 143 -3.03 22.10 -14.18
N LEU A 144 -4.35 22.31 -14.15
CA LEU A 144 -5.15 22.60 -15.35
C LEU A 144 -5.70 24.03 -15.34
N ASP A 145 -6.79 24.24 -14.61
CA ASP A 145 -7.55 25.49 -14.54
C ASP A 145 -8.47 25.40 -13.30
N PRO A 146 -8.59 26.46 -12.48
CA PRO A 146 -9.48 26.42 -11.31
C PRO A 146 -10.96 26.15 -11.63
N SER A 147 -11.46 26.57 -12.80
CA SER A 147 -12.83 26.24 -13.24
C SER A 147 -12.96 24.78 -13.65
N TRP A 148 -11.90 24.18 -14.19
CA TRP A 148 -11.89 22.73 -14.44
C TRP A 148 -11.83 21.95 -13.13
N GLY A 149 -11.05 22.43 -12.15
CA GLY A 149 -11.04 21.89 -10.79
C GLY A 149 -12.39 21.98 -10.09
N PHE A 150 -13.10 23.10 -10.22
CA PHE A 150 -14.48 23.26 -9.77
C PHE A 150 -15.40 22.22 -10.43
N ALA A 151 -15.37 22.11 -11.75
CA ALA A 151 -16.21 21.17 -12.49
C ALA A 151 -15.92 19.70 -12.11
N MET A 152 -14.66 19.30 -12.02
CA MET A 152 -14.27 17.93 -11.64
C MET A 152 -14.58 17.62 -10.18
N GLY A 153 -14.39 18.58 -9.29
CA GLY A 153 -14.75 18.41 -7.88
C GLY A 153 -16.25 18.22 -7.69
N TRP A 154 -17.08 19.02 -8.35
CA TRP A 154 -18.54 18.86 -8.31
C TRP A 154 -19.00 17.60 -9.04
N ASN A 155 -18.37 17.23 -10.16
CA ASN A 155 -18.61 15.97 -10.86
C ASN A 155 -18.41 14.75 -9.95
N TYR A 156 -17.28 14.70 -9.25
CA TYR A 156 -16.98 13.61 -8.31
C TYR A 156 -17.86 13.66 -7.05
N THR A 157 -18.14 14.86 -6.54
CA THR A 157 -19.05 15.02 -5.39
C THR A 157 -20.45 14.53 -5.72
N LEU A 158 -21.03 14.98 -6.85
CA LEU A 158 -22.36 14.56 -7.28
C LEU A 158 -22.44 13.06 -7.56
N GLN A 159 -21.41 12.50 -8.19
CA GLN A 159 -21.31 11.05 -8.40
C GLN A 159 -21.55 10.30 -7.11
N TYR A 160 -20.77 10.57 -6.05
CA TYR A 160 -20.90 9.82 -4.81
C TYR A 160 -22.09 10.24 -3.95
N LEU A 161 -22.60 11.47 -4.08
CA LEU A 161 -23.90 11.85 -3.50
C LEU A 161 -25.06 11.02 -4.09
N ILE A 162 -24.96 10.63 -5.36
CA ILE A 162 -25.96 9.82 -6.08
C ILE A 162 -25.73 8.31 -5.89
N VAL A 163 -24.47 7.88 -5.72
CA VAL A 163 -24.16 6.48 -5.40
C VAL A 163 -24.74 6.08 -4.05
N LEU A 164 -24.76 6.94 -3.03
CA LEU A 164 -25.36 6.59 -1.74
C LEU A 164 -26.81 6.07 -1.86
N PRO A 165 -27.78 6.84 -2.40
CA PRO A 165 -29.14 6.32 -2.55
C PRO A 165 -29.21 5.16 -3.54
N LEU A 166 -28.38 5.13 -4.59
CA LEU A 166 -28.31 4.00 -5.54
C LEU A 166 -28.01 2.67 -4.82
N GLU A 167 -27.00 2.66 -3.95
CA GLU A 167 -26.57 1.45 -3.22
C GLU A 167 -27.60 1.00 -2.18
N ILE A 168 -28.26 1.94 -1.51
CA ILE A 168 -29.34 1.61 -0.56
C ILE A 168 -30.55 1.01 -1.30
N ILE A 169 -30.91 1.55 -2.47
CA ILE A 169 -31.97 1.00 -3.32
C ILE A 169 -31.60 -0.41 -3.79
N ALA A 170 -30.38 -0.60 -4.33
CA ALA A 170 -29.88 -1.90 -4.74
C ALA A 170 -29.92 -2.93 -3.58
N GLY A 171 -29.54 -2.49 -2.37
CA GLY A 171 -29.58 -3.34 -1.18
C GLY A 171 -30.99 -3.75 -0.80
N ALA A 172 -31.93 -2.80 -0.79
CA ALA A 172 -33.33 -3.08 -0.51
C ALA A 172 -33.97 -4.01 -1.56
N PHE A 173 -33.54 -3.90 -2.82
CA PHE A 173 -33.96 -4.82 -3.88
C PHE A 173 -33.37 -6.21 -3.71
N THR A 174 -32.12 -6.32 -3.26
CA THR A 174 -31.48 -7.61 -2.97
C THR A 174 -32.24 -8.37 -1.88
N THR A 175 -32.86 -7.68 -0.90
CA THR A 175 -33.62 -8.35 0.16
C THR A 175 -34.91 -9.03 -0.31
N ASN A 176 -35.42 -8.67 -1.50
CA ASN A 176 -36.58 -9.35 -2.09
C ASN A 176 -36.28 -10.81 -2.43
N TYR A 177 -35.00 -11.19 -2.51
CA TYR A 177 -34.58 -12.57 -2.70
C TYR A 177 -35.19 -13.51 -1.64
N TRP A 178 -35.09 -13.13 -0.37
CA TRP A 178 -35.58 -13.95 0.74
C TRP A 178 -37.07 -13.77 1.01
N ASN A 179 -37.57 -12.54 0.87
CA ASN A 179 -38.98 -12.24 1.11
C ASN A 179 -39.46 -11.09 0.23
N PRO A 180 -40.13 -11.38 -0.91
CA PRO A 180 -40.65 -10.36 -1.83
C PRO A 180 -41.70 -9.43 -1.20
N ASN A 181 -42.38 -9.86 -0.13
CA ASN A 181 -43.42 -9.10 0.55
C ASN A 181 -42.88 -8.21 1.68
N ALA A 182 -41.58 -8.29 1.99
CA ALA A 182 -40.98 -7.49 3.04
C ALA A 182 -40.98 -5.99 2.65
N SER A 183 -41.22 -5.13 3.63
CA SER A 183 -41.21 -3.68 3.39
C SER A 183 -39.80 -3.18 3.11
N LYS A 184 -39.55 -2.76 1.87
CA LYS A 184 -38.29 -2.16 1.41
C LYS A 184 -37.84 -1.02 2.34
N SER A 185 -38.79 -0.24 2.86
CA SER A 185 -38.54 0.87 3.79
C SER A 185 -37.78 0.47 5.05
N ILE A 186 -38.01 -0.73 5.60
CA ILE A 186 -37.31 -1.20 6.82
C ILE A 186 -35.82 -1.34 6.52
N PHE A 187 -35.49 -2.00 5.42
CA PHE A 187 -34.10 -2.19 5.00
C PHE A 187 -33.42 -0.88 4.61
N ILE A 188 -34.13 0.02 3.92
CA ILE A 188 -33.64 1.37 3.60
C ILE A 188 -33.23 2.11 4.87
N VAL A 189 -34.09 2.14 5.90
CA VAL A 189 -33.79 2.78 7.19
C VAL A 189 -32.58 2.12 7.86
N LEU A 190 -32.54 0.79 7.88
CA LEU A 190 -31.45 0.04 8.50
C LEU A 190 -30.09 0.32 7.84
N PHE A 191 -30.01 0.24 6.51
CA PHE A 191 -28.77 0.53 5.78
C PHE A 191 -28.37 1.99 5.92
N PHE A 192 -29.33 2.92 5.86
CA PHE A 192 -29.08 4.34 6.01
C PHE A 192 -28.49 4.69 7.38
N ILE A 193 -29.09 4.19 8.47
CA ILE A 193 -28.60 4.42 9.83
C ILE A 193 -27.21 3.79 10.01
N LEU A 194 -26.99 2.57 9.51
CA LEU A 194 -25.71 1.90 9.59
C LEU A 194 -24.60 2.70 8.87
N ILE A 195 -24.84 3.10 7.63
CA ILE A 195 -23.88 3.83 6.79
C ILE A 195 -23.50 5.18 7.43
N LEU A 196 -24.50 5.96 7.84
CA LEU A 196 -24.24 7.25 8.49
C LEU A 196 -23.56 7.05 9.85
N GLY A 197 -24.01 6.06 10.63
CA GLY A 197 -23.41 5.70 11.91
C GLY A 197 -21.92 5.41 11.82
N ILE A 198 -21.49 4.59 10.83
CA ILE A 198 -20.07 4.29 10.59
C ILE A 198 -19.27 5.56 10.28
N ASN A 199 -19.79 6.44 9.42
CA ASN A 199 -19.10 7.67 9.04
C ASN A 199 -18.99 8.67 10.21
N LEU A 200 -19.95 8.64 11.15
CA LEU A 200 -19.90 9.44 12.37
C LEU A 200 -18.92 8.90 13.42
N LEU A 201 -18.33 7.71 13.25
CA LEU A 201 -17.25 7.22 14.11
C LEU A 201 -15.88 7.85 13.78
N GLY A 202 -15.76 8.54 12.64
CA GLY A 202 -14.51 9.14 12.16
C GLY A 202 -13.71 8.23 11.24
N VAL A 203 -12.61 8.75 10.71
CA VAL A 203 -11.84 8.07 9.63
C VAL A 203 -11.29 6.71 10.05
N LYS A 204 -10.91 6.55 11.32
CA LYS A 204 -10.47 5.26 11.86
C LYS A 204 -11.61 4.24 11.88
N GLY A 205 -12.79 4.63 12.38
CA GLY A 205 -13.98 3.76 12.40
C GLY A 205 -14.39 3.35 10.99
N TYR A 206 -14.44 4.30 10.06
CA TYR A 206 -14.63 4.04 8.63
C TYR A 206 -13.59 3.04 8.09
N GLY A 207 -12.30 3.26 8.37
CA GLY A 207 -11.22 2.40 7.89
C GLY A 207 -11.27 0.96 8.43
N GLU A 208 -11.69 0.77 9.68
CA GLU A 208 -11.90 -0.57 10.24
C GLU A 208 -13.15 -1.25 9.65
N ALA A 209 -14.25 -0.52 9.47
CA ALA A 209 -15.47 -1.06 8.86
C ALA A 209 -15.21 -1.52 7.41
N GLU A 210 -14.55 -0.68 6.60
CA GLU A 210 -14.15 -1.05 5.24
C GLU A 210 -13.15 -2.19 5.21
N PHE A 211 -12.24 -2.26 6.19
CA PHE A 211 -11.34 -3.41 6.29
C PHE A 211 -12.11 -4.72 6.43
N VAL A 212 -13.14 -4.77 7.29
CA VAL A 212 -13.97 -5.96 7.50
C VAL A 212 -14.84 -6.25 6.28
N PHE A 213 -15.57 -5.25 5.76
CA PHE A 213 -16.44 -5.45 4.60
C PHE A 213 -15.65 -5.95 3.39
N SER A 214 -14.53 -5.31 3.07
CA SER A 214 -13.69 -5.74 1.95
C SER A 214 -13.07 -7.13 2.15
N ALA A 215 -12.78 -7.54 3.39
CA ALA A 215 -12.27 -8.88 3.65
C ALA A 215 -13.32 -9.95 3.30
N VAL A 216 -14.59 -9.70 3.66
CA VAL A 216 -15.72 -10.56 3.28
C VAL A 216 -15.87 -10.61 1.76
N LYS A 217 -15.89 -9.44 1.10
CA LYS A 217 -16.03 -9.34 -0.37
C LYS A 217 -14.93 -10.10 -1.12
N VAL A 218 -13.67 -9.89 -0.75
CA VAL A 218 -12.53 -10.53 -1.41
C VAL A 218 -12.58 -12.05 -1.20
N THR A 219 -12.90 -12.50 0.02
CA THR A 219 -13.05 -13.93 0.31
C THR A 219 -14.17 -14.55 -0.53
N ALA A 220 -15.31 -13.87 -0.64
CA ALA A 220 -16.43 -14.35 -1.43
C ALA A 220 -16.14 -14.40 -2.93
N ILE A 221 -15.42 -13.41 -3.51
CA ILE A 221 -15.02 -13.48 -4.92
C ILE A 221 -14.04 -14.63 -5.16
N VAL A 222 -13.07 -14.83 -4.27
CA VAL A 222 -12.16 -15.98 -4.38
C VAL A 222 -12.94 -17.29 -4.28
N GLY A 223 -13.87 -17.39 -3.34
CA GLY A 223 -14.77 -18.53 -3.20
C GLY A 223 -15.62 -18.77 -4.45
N PHE A 224 -16.20 -17.72 -5.02
CA PHE A 224 -16.96 -17.77 -6.27
C PHE A 224 -16.09 -18.22 -7.46
N ILE A 225 -14.84 -17.75 -7.55
CA ILE A 225 -13.94 -18.17 -8.63
C ILE A 225 -13.68 -19.68 -8.53
N LEU A 226 -13.36 -20.18 -7.33
CA LEU A 226 -13.14 -21.62 -7.11
C LEU A 226 -14.40 -22.43 -7.41
N LEU A 227 -15.54 -21.99 -6.87
CA LEU A 227 -16.83 -22.63 -7.09
C LEU A 227 -17.22 -22.61 -8.58
N GLY A 228 -17.05 -21.49 -9.27
CA GLY A 228 -17.37 -21.36 -10.68
C GLY A 228 -16.51 -22.25 -11.56
N ILE A 229 -15.22 -22.43 -11.22
CA ILE A 229 -14.36 -23.43 -11.88
C ILE A 229 -14.91 -24.84 -11.66
N ILE A 230 -15.31 -25.16 -10.43
CA ILE A 230 -15.91 -26.47 -10.09
C ILE A 230 -17.20 -26.68 -10.88
N ILE A 231 -18.15 -25.74 -10.86
CA ILE A 231 -19.42 -25.83 -11.61
C ILE A 231 -19.14 -25.99 -13.11
N ASN A 232 -18.18 -25.24 -13.66
CA ASN A 232 -17.85 -25.30 -15.07
C ASN A 232 -17.25 -26.66 -15.50
N ILE A 233 -16.51 -27.32 -14.61
CA ILE A 233 -15.88 -28.63 -14.86
C ILE A 233 -16.85 -29.78 -14.56
N ALA A 234 -17.51 -29.75 -13.40
CA ALA A 234 -18.34 -30.83 -12.87
C ALA A 234 -19.78 -30.82 -13.42
N GLY A 235 -20.25 -29.68 -13.94
CA GLY A 235 -21.61 -29.54 -14.45
C GLY A 235 -22.66 -29.26 -13.37
N SER A 236 -23.93 -29.19 -13.78
CA SER A 236 -25.10 -29.15 -12.90
C SER A 236 -25.41 -30.55 -12.33
N PRO A 237 -26.37 -30.73 -11.41
CA PRO A 237 -26.73 -32.03 -10.84
C PRO A 237 -27.21 -33.06 -11.87
N GLU A 238 -27.58 -32.61 -13.08
CA GLU A 238 -27.96 -33.44 -14.23
C GLU A 238 -26.75 -33.90 -15.07
N GLY A 239 -25.58 -33.29 -14.86
CA GLY A 239 -24.25 -33.76 -15.25
C GLY A 239 -23.86 -33.61 -16.73
N ASP A 240 -23.06 -32.59 -17.04
CA ASP A 240 -22.05 -32.58 -18.13
C ASP A 240 -21.11 -31.36 -18.01
N TYR A 241 -19.92 -31.46 -18.60
CA TYR A 241 -18.94 -30.35 -18.70
C TYR A 241 -19.55 -29.14 -19.43
N ILE A 242 -19.70 -27.99 -18.75
CA ILE A 242 -20.28 -26.78 -19.35
C ILE A 242 -19.32 -26.19 -20.37
N GLY A 243 -18.05 -26.00 -20.00
CA GLY A 243 -17.03 -25.40 -20.85
C GLY A 243 -17.50 -24.10 -21.52
N PHE A 244 -17.40 -24.04 -22.84
CA PHE A 244 -17.83 -22.88 -23.65
C PHE A 244 -19.22 -23.06 -24.28
N THR A 245 -20.04 -24.01 -23.83
CA THR A 245 -21.36 -24.27 -24.42
C THR A 245 -22.25 -23.02 -24.44
N ARG A 246 -22.24 -22.21 -23.37
CA ARG A 246 -23.00 -20.95 -23.30
C ARG A 246 -22.51 -19.87 -24.27
N TRP A 247 -21.24 -19.94 -24.69
CA TRP A 247 -20.67 -19.08 -25.72
C TRP A 247 -20.98 -19.58 -27.14
N GLN A 248 -21.40 -20.84 -27.29
CA GLN A 248 -21.85 -21.38 -28.57
C GLN A 248 -23.35 -21.20 -28.74
N ASN A 249 -24.12 -21.44 -27.67
CA ASN A 249 -25.58 -21.30 -27.65
C ASN A 249 -26.01 -20.64 -26.33
N PRO A 250 -26.59 -19.43 -26.34
CA PRO A 250 -27.09 -18.66 -27.50
C PRO A 250 -26.02 -17.97 -28.37
N GLY A 251 -24.77 -17.86 -27.91
CA GLY A 251 -23.67 -17.30 -28.70
C GLY A 251 -22.67 -16.48 -27.88
N ALA A 252 -21.55 -16.13 -28.49
CA ALA A 252 -20.43 -15.48 -27.82
C ALA A 252 -20.58 -13.95 -27.73
N PHE A 253 -21.34 -13.38 -28.65
CA PHE A 253 -21.61 -11.95 -28.80
C PHE A 253 -23.11 -11.73 -28.94
N HIS A 254 -23.60 -10.62 -28.38
CA HIS A 254 -24.96 -10.14 -28.58
C HIS A 254 -24.90 -8.67 -29.03
N ASN A 255 -25.77 -8.27 -29.96
CA ASN A 255 -25.80 -6.92 -30.56
C ASN A 255 -24.49 -6.45 -31.23
N GLY A 256 -23.61 -7.39 -31.61
CA GLY A 256 -22.35 -7.13 -32.32
C GLY A 256 -21.43 -6.11 -31.63
N PHE A 257 -20.71 -5.30 -32.42
CA PHE A 257 -19.80 -4.28 -31.89
C PHE A 257 -20.50 -3.22 -31.03
N LYS A 258 -21.79 -2.96 -31.31
CA LYS A 258 -22.59 -2.00 -30.53
C LYS A 258 -22.92 -2.54 -29.15
N GLY A 259 -23.17 -3.85 -29.03
CA GLY A 259 -23.24 -4.57 -27.77
C GLY A 259 -21.97 -4.37 -26.95
N PHE A 260 -20.81 -4.63 -27.54
CA PHE A 260 -19.51 -4.34 -26.92
C PHE A 260 -19.37 -2.87 -26.45
N ALA A 261 -19.69 -1.91 -27.31
CA ALA A 261 -19.65 -0.49 -26.98
C ALA A 261 -20.51 -0.15 -25.75
N SER A 262 -21.70 -0.74 -25.65
CA SER A 262 -22.62 -0.50 -24.53
C SER A 262 -22.12 -1.05 -23.18
N VAL A 263 -21.19 -2.02 -23.20
CA VAL A 263 -20.66 -2.65 -21.99
C VAL A 263 -19.47 -1.88 -21.40
N LEU A 264 -18.76 -1.08 -22.20
CA LEU A 264 -17.56 -0.34 -21.76
C LEU A 264 -17.84 0.61 -20.58
N VAL A 265 -18.99 1.28 -20.56
CA VAL A 265 -19.36 2.19 -19.46
C VAL A 265 -19.70 1.42 -18.18
N THR A 266 -20.36 0.26 -18.30
CA THR A 266 -20.61 -0.62 -17.15
C THR A 266 -19.30 -1.16 -16.57
N ALA A 267 -18.38 -1.59 -17.43
CA ALA A 267 -17.04 -2.02 -17.01
C ALA A 267 -16.28 -0.85 -16.34
N THR A 268 -16.37 0.37 -16.89
CA THR A 268 -15.80 1.58 -16.27
C THR A 268 -16.36 1.80 -14.87
N PHE A 269 -17.69 1.79 -14.72
CA PHE A 269 -18.35 1.96 -13.43
C PHE A 269 -17.93 0.89 -12.42
N SER A 270 -17.71 -0.35 -12.86
CA SER A 270 -17.26 -1.45 -12.00
C SER A 270 -15.86 -1.23 -11.41
N PHE A 271 -15.00 -0.49 -12.09
CA PHE A 271 -13.66 -0.14 -11.62
C PHE A 271 -13.60 1.19 -10.85
N ALA A 272 -14.70 1.95 -10.78
CA ALA A 272 -14.81 3.15 -9.96
C ALA A 272 -14.51 2.84 -8.49
N GLY A 273 -14.03 3.81 -7.72
CA GLY A 273 -13.63 3.61 -6.33
C GLY A 273 -12.20 3.10 -6.13
N THR A 274 -11.52 2.62 -7.17
CA THR A 274 -10.08 2.33 -7.09
C THR A 274 -9.25 3.62 -6.90
N GLU A 275 -9.72 4.76 -7.42
CA GLU A 275 -9.13 6.08 -7.19
C GLU A 275 -9.26 6.59 -5.75
N MET A 276 -10.06 5.93 -4.89
CA MET A 276 -10.27 6.33 -3.50
C MET A 276 -8.98 6.34 -2.68
N VAL A 277 -7.98 5.53 -3.08
CA VAL A 277 -6.63 5.56 -2.48
C VAL A 277 -5.98 6.94 -2.59
N GLY A 278 -6.28 7.71 -3.64
CA GLY A 278 -5.80 9.07 -3.81
C GLY A 278 -6.47 10.03 -2.82
N LEU A 279 -7.79 9.92 -2.64
CA LEU A 279 -8.52 10.75 -1.69
C LEU A 279 -8.11 10.45 -0.23
N ALA A 280 -7.91 9.18 0.08
CA ALA A 280 -7.45 8.72 1.40
C ALA A 280 -5.98 9.08 1.70
N ALA A 281 -5.22 9.57 0.70
CA ALA A 281 -3.83 9.97 0.88
C ALA A 281 -3.67 11.09 1.93
N ALA A 282 -4.63 12.02 1.98
CA ALA A 282 -4.61 13.16 2.91
C ALA A 282 -4.80 12.73 4.38
N GLU A 283 -5.48 11.60 4.61
CA GLU A 283 -5.77 11.02 5.93
C GLU A 283 -4.84 9.84 6.25
N THR A 284 -3.82 9.60 5.44
CA THR A 284 -2.85 8.52 5.65
C THR A 284 -1.70 8.99 6.53
N SER A 285 -1.35 8.18 7.52
CA SER A 285 -0.23 8.44 8.45
C SER A 285 1.13 8.58 7.76
N ASN A 286 1.44 7.71 6.80
CA ASN A 286 2.64 7.80 5.96
C ASN A 286 2.32 7.52 4.48
N PRO A 287 1.94 8.55 3.71
CA PRO A 287 1.52 8.37 2.32
C PRO A 287 2.69 7.96 1.41
N LYS A 288 3.92 8.47 1.65
CA LYS A 288 5.12 8.14 0.86
C LYS A 288 5.43 6.64 0.85
N LYS A 289 5.16 5.93 1.96
CA LYS A 289 5.36 4.48 2.06
C LYS A 289 4.11 3.68 1.67
N SER A 290 2.94 4.13 2.10
CA SER A 290 1.70 3.31 2.02
C SER A 290 1.05 3.36 0.64
N LEU A 291 1.04 4.53 -0.02
CA LEU A 291 0.42 4.68 -1.35
C LEU A 291 1.12 3.82 -2.43
N PRO A 292 2.46 3.81 -2.55
CA PRO A 292 3.13 2.97 -3.54
C PRO A 292 2.78 1.49 -3.43
N ALA A 293 2.66 0.98 -2.22
CA ALA A 293 2.28 -0.40 -1.97
C ALA A 293 0.83 -0.67 -2.39
N ALA A 294 -0.10 0.22 -2.01
CA ALA A 294 -1.51 0.11 -2.38
C ALA A 294 -1.70 0.18 -3.91
N VAL A 295 -1.13 1.17 -4.59
CA VAL A 295 -1.26 1.35 -6.05
C VAL A 295 -0.74 0.12 -6.82
N LYS A 296 0.41 -0.45 -6.43
CA LYS A 296 0.99 -1.61 -7.12
C LYS A 296 0.23 -2.92 -6.86
N GLN A 297 -0.20 -3.15 -5.61
CA GLN A 297 -0.74 -4.44 -5.19
C GLN A 297 -2.23 -4.57 -5.45
N VAL A 298 -2.99 -3.49 -5.22
CA VAL A 298 -4.46 -3.53 -5.28
C VAL A 298 -4.92 -3.70 -6.71
N PHE A 299 -4.35 -2.93 -7.65
CA PHE A 299 -4.76 -2.96 -9.05
C PHE A 299 -4.69 -4.38 -9.65
N TRP A 300 -3.53 -5.04 -9.57
CA TRP A 300 -3.38 -6.36 -10.21
C TRP A 300 -4.32 -7.41 -9.63
N ARG A 301 -4.60 -7.34 -8.33
CA ARG A 301 -5.52 -8.25 -7.66
C ARG A 301 -6.98 -7.99 -8.06
N ILE A 302 -7.42 -6.72 -8.10
CA ILE A 302 -8.79 -6.38 -8.55
C ILE A 302 -8.98 -6.81 -10.00
N SER A 303 -8.07 -6.43 -10.90
CA SER A 303 -8.19 -6.79 -12.32
C SER A 303 -8.21 -8.30 -12.52
N LEU A 304 -7.35 -9.06 -11.83
CA LEU A 304 -7.35 -10.52 -11.90
C LEU A 304 -8.70 -11.10 -11.46
N PHE A 305 -9.19 -10.69 -10.28
CA PHE A 305 -10.45 -11.21 -9.75
C PHE A 305 -11.65 -10.82 -10.61
N TYR A 306 -11.65 -9.63 -11.22
CA TYR A 306 -12.71 -9.19 -12.11
C TYR A 306 -12.71 -9.98 -13.41
N ILE A 307 -11.56 -10.11 -14.06
CA ILE A 307 -11.44 -10.84 -15.32
C ILE A 307 -11.82 -12.31 -15.13
N LEU A 308 -11.34 -12.95 -14.06
CA LEU A 308 -11.66 -14.35 -13.77
C LEU A 308 -13.14 -14.54 -13.42
N SER A 309 -13.71 -13.70 -12.55
CA SER A 309 -15.13 -13.81 -12.21
C SER A 309 -16.03 -13.56 -13.41
N ILE A 310 -15.75 -12.54 -14.23
CA ILE A 310 -16.51 -12.25 -15.44
C ILE A 310 -16.38 -13.35 -16.50
N LEU A 311 -15.18 -13.93 -16.66
CA LEU A 311 -14.98 -15.09 -17.51
C LEU A 311 -15.90 -16.24 -17.06
N LEU A 312 -15.88 -16.58 -15.78
CA LEU A 312 -16.71 -17.65 -15.24
C LEU A 312 -18.20 -17.34 -15.38
N ILE A 313 -18.63 -16.12 -15.10
CA ILE A 313 -20.02 -15.69 -15.34
C ILE A 313 -20.41 -15.90 -16.80
N GLY A 314 -19.56 -15.52 -17.75
CA GLY A 314 -19.83 -15.74 -19.17
C GLY A 314 -19.90 -17.22 -19.56
N LEU A 315 -19.14 -18.09 -18.88
CA LEU A 315 -19.19 -19.54 -19.11
C LEU A 315 -20.45 -20.19 -18.49
N LEU A 316 -20.85 -19.72 -17.31
CA LEU A 316 -21.89 -20.35 -16.50
C LEU A 316 -23.31 -19.85 -16.84
N VAL A 317 -23.45 -18.57 -17.16
CA VAL A 317 -24.76 -17.93 -17.37
C VAL A 317 -24.93 -17.56 -18.84
N PRO A 318 -25.96 -18.10 -19.54
CA PRO A 318 -26.25 -17.69 -20.91
C PRO A 318 -26.74 -16.24 -20.95
N TYR A 319 -26.32 -15.47 -21.96
CA TYR A 319 -26.67 -14.04 -22.03
C TYR A 319 -28.17 -13.77 -22.19
N ASN A 320 -28.95 -14.75 -22.66
CA ASN A 320 -30.40 -14.66 -22.82
C ASN A 320 -31.19 -15.14 -21.60
N GLU A 321 -30.54 -15.37 -20.45
CA GLU A 321 -31.20 -15.71 -19.19
C GLU A 321 -32.19 -14.59 -18.78
N PRO A 322 -33.51 -14.87 -18.69
CA PRO A 322 -34.53 -13.85 -18.44
C PRO A 322 -34.35 -13.07 -17.14
N ARG A 323 -33.74 -13.70 -16.12
CA ARG A 323 -33.50 -13.06 -14.81
C ARG A 323 -32.46 -11.93 -14.86
N LEU A 324 -31.61 -11.86 -15.90
CA LEU A 324 -30.59 -10.82 -16.06
C LEU A 324 -31.16 -9.40 -16.25
N LEU A 325 -32.40 -9.29 -16.74
CA LEU A 325 -33.06 -8.00 -17.01
C LEU A 325 -34.03 -7.57 -15.89
N GLY A 326 -34.34 -8.45 -14.93
CA GLY A 326 -35.12 -8.08 -13.75
C GLY A 326 -36.55 -7.60 -13.98
N ALA A 327 -37.16 -7.88 -15.14
CA ALA A 327 -38.45 -7.23 -15.47
C ALA A 327 -39.51 -8.12 -16.14
N LYS A 328 -39.25 -9.39 -16.46
CA LYS A 328 -40.25 -10.25 -17.15
C LYS A 328 -41.05 -11.20 -16.25
N TYR A 329 -40.66 -11.44 -14.99
CA TYR A 329 -41.26 -12.49 -14.14
C TYR A 329 -41.42 -12.16 -12.63
N GLY A 330 -41.77 -10.91 -12.28
CA GLY A 330 -42.29 -10.62 -10.93
C GLY A 330 -41.28 -10.40 -9.79
N SER A 331 -39.99 -10.26 -10.10
CA SER A 331 -38.98 -9.74 -9.16
C SER A 331 -38.58 -8.32 -9.56
N ASP A 332 -38.77 -7.32 -8.69
CA ASP A 332 -38.47 -5.90 -8.92
C ASP A 332 -36.96 -5.57 -9.14
N ALA A 333 -36.09 -6.57 -9.33
CA ALA A 333 -34.65 -6.42 -9.45
C ALA A 333 -34.04 -7.40 -10.47
N ALA A 334 -33.05 -6.97 -11.23
CA ALA A 334 -32.19 -7.86 -11.99
C ALA A 334 -31.41 -8.75 -11.02
N ALA A 335 -31.57 -10.07 -11.13
CA ALA A 335 -30.84 -10.98 -10.26
C ALA A 335 -29.35 -10.94 -10.62
N SER A 336 -28.50 -10.94 -9.59
CA SER A 336 -27.05 -10.93 -9.79
C SER A 336 -26.63 -12.15 -10.61
N PRO A 337 -25.84 -12.00 -11.69
CA PRO A 337 -25.38 -13.16 -12.45
C PRO A 337 -24.53 -14.12 -11.61
N PHE A 338 -23.93 -13.65 -10.51
CA PHE A 338 -23.20 -14.49 -9.55
C PHE A 338 -24.14 -15.44 -8.80
N VAL A 339 -25.31 -14.93 -8.40
CA VAL A 339 -26.34 -15.73 -7.72
C VAL A 339 -26.98 -16.69 -8.72
N ILE A 340 -27.35 -16.20 -9.90
CA ILE A 340 -27.91 -17.01 -10.99
C ILE A 340 -26.98 -18.20 -11.31
N ALA A 341 -25.68 -17.96 -11.45
CA ALA A 341 -24.72 -19.02 -11.75
C ALA A 341 -24.72 -20.14 -10.70
N ILE A 342 -24.85 -19.78 -9.41
CA ILE A 342 -24.88 -20.75 -8.31
C ILE A 342 -26.24 -21.47 -8.26
N GLU A 343 -27.35 -20.75 -8.44
CA GLU A 343 -28.69 -21.37 -8.48
C GLU A 343 -28.82 -22.38 -9.61
N MET A 344 -28.28 -22.06 -10.80
CA MET A 344 -28.27 -22.96 -11.94
C MET A 344 -27.43 -24.23 -11.71
N SER A 345 -26.54 -24.23 -10.70
CA SER A 345 -25.81 -25.42 -10.27
C SER A 345 -26.57 -26.30 -9.29
N GLY A 346 -27.80 -25.92 -8.90
CA GLY A 346 -28.66 -26.69 -8.00
C GLY A 346 -28.23 -26.69 -6.53
N SER A 347 -27.40 -25.74 -6.10
CA SER A 347 -27.05 -25.58 -4.69
C SER A 347 -28.12 -24.79 -3.94
N ASP A 348 -28.61 -25.33 -2.82
CA ASP A 348 -29.63 -24.67 -2.00
C ASP A 348 -29.09 -23.54 -1.12
N VAL A 349 -27.88 -23.66 -0.56
CA VAL A 349 -27.39 -22.73 0.50
C VAL A 349 -26.45 -21.64 -0.04
N LEU A 350 -25.64 -21.95 -1.05
CA LEU A 350 -24.64 -21.03 -1.58
C LEU A 350 -25.23 -19.74 -2.20
N PRO A 351 -26.42 -19.75 -2.85
CA PRO A 351 -27.07 -18.54 -3.31
C PRO A 351 -27.39 -17.54 -2.19
N ASP A 352 -27.87 -18.03 -1.03
CA ASP A 352 -28.14 -17.21 0.16
C ASP A 352 -26.87 -16.51 0.65
N ILE A 353 -25.77 -17.27 0.75
CA ILE A 353 -24.47 -16.73 1.16
C ILE A 353 -24.02 -15.64 0.18
N MET A 354 -24.14 -15.89 -1.12
CA MET A 354 -23.74 -14.93 -2.14
C MET A 354 -24.59 -13.65 -2.09
N ASN A 355 -25.91 -13.76 -1.93
CA ASN A 355 -26.78 -12.59 -1.76
C ASN A 355 -26.47 -11.81 -0.47
N ALA A 356 -26.17 -12.49 0.64
CA ALA A 356 -25.76 -11.84 1.87
C ALA A 356 -24.44 -11.05 1.68
N VAL A 357 -23.47 -11.62 0.95
CA VAL A 357 -22.23 -10.92 0.58
C VAL A 357 -22.52 -9.72 -0.30
N ILE A 358 -23.40 -9.87 -1.30
CA ILE A 358 -23.81 -8.75 -2.17
C ILE A 358 -24.38 -7.63 -1.31
N LEU A 359 -25.25 -7.94 -0.35
CA LEU A 359 -25.82 -6.93 0.56
C LEU A 359 -24.74 -6.18 1.36
N ILE A 360 -23.77 -6.91 1.94
CA ILE A 360 -22.61 -6.32 2.62
C ILE A 360 -21.79 -5.47 1.64
N SER A 361 -21.66 -5.93 0.40
CA SER A 361 -20.95 -5.22 -0.65
C SER A 361 -21.56 -3.87 -0.96
N LEU A 362 -22.89 -3.82 -1.11
CA LEU A 362 -23.66 -2.61 -1.39
C LEU A 362 -23.58 -1.61 -0.23
N ILE A 363 -23.73 -2.09 1.01
CA ILE A 363 -23.60 -1.25 2.22
C ILE A 363 -22.20 -0.62 2.28
N SER A 364 -21.15 -1.37 1.95
CA SER A 364 -19.77 -0.87 1.93
C SER A 364 -19.51 0.13 0.81
N VAL A 365 -20.10 -0.02 -0.38
CA VAL A 365 -20.01 1.03 -1.41
C VAL A 365 -20.78 2.27 -0.98
N GLY A 366 -21.95 2.12 -0.35
CA GLY A 366 -22.69 3.25 0.25
C GLY A 366 -21.88 3.99 1.32
N ASN A 367 -21.17 3.25 2.19
CA ASN A 367 -20.24 3.79 3.17
C ASN A 367 -19.07 4.56 2.51
N THR A 368 -18.50 3.98 1.46
CA THR A 368 -17.47 4.63 0.62
C THR A 368 -18.00 5.91 -0.04
N ALA A 369 -19.28 5.95 -0.41
CA ALA A 369 -19.90 7.10 -1.05
C ALA A 369 -20.05 8.31 -0.13
N VAL A 370 -20.43 8.09 1.14
CA VAL A 370 -20.41 9.14 2.16
C VAL A 370 -18.98 9.63 2.38
N TYR A 371 -18.01 8.72 2.46
CA TYR A 371 -16.60 9.06 2.63
C TYR A 371 -16.10 9.95 1.49
N ALA A 372 -16.32 9.55 0.23
CA ALA A 372 -15.85 10.28 -0.94
C ALA A 372 -16.50 11.65 -1.10
N SER A 373 -17.84 11.70 -1.05
CA SER A 373 -18.59 12.93 -1.30
C SER A 373 -18.29 13.98 -0.23
N SER A 374 -18.28 13.59 1.05
CA SER A 374 -18.08 14.53 2.17
C SER A 374 -16.69 15.16 2.16
N ARG A 375 -15.64 14.39 1.86
CA ARG A 375 -14.24 14.87 1.81
C ARG A 375 -13.96 15.72 0.60
N THR A 376 -14.53 15.35 -0.55
CA THR A 376 -14.40 16.15 -1.77
C THR A 376 -15.12 17.49 -1.61
N LEU A 377 -16.34 17.48 -1.04
CA LEU A 377 -17.12 18.70 -0.79
C LEU A 377 -16.44 19.62 0.24
N ALA A 378 -15.88 19.06 1.32
CA ALA A 378 -15.10 19.82 2.29
C ALA A 378 -13.83 20.43 1.65
N ALA A 379 -13.11 19.67 0.83
CA ALA A 379 -11.92 20.16 0.12
C ALA A 379 -12.25 21.27 -0.90
N LEU A 380 -13.42 21.23 -1.54
CA LEU A 380 -13.90 22.32 -2.39
C LEU A 380 -14.20 23.57 -1.57
N ALA A 381 -14.83 23.42 -0.41
CA ALA A 381 -15.15 24.55 0.45
C ALA A 381 -13.89 25.21 1.05
N GLU A 382 -12.87 24.43 1.42
CA GLU A 382 -11.55 24.94 1.83
C GLU A 382 -10.85 25.76 0.74
N GLN A 383 -11.10 25.42 -0.53
CA GLN A 383 -10.60 26.13 -1.70
C GLN A 383 -11.50 27.31 -2.13
N SER A 384 -12.59 27.60 -1.41
CA SER A 384 -13.60 28.59 -1.82
C SER A 384 -14.31 28.26 -3.15
N LEU A 385 -14.37 26.96 -3.50
CA LEU A 385 -15.08 26.40 -4.64
C LEU A 385 -16.45 25.80 -4.27
N ALA A 386 -16.80 25.80 -2.99
CA ALA A 386 -18.11 25.43 -2.46
C ALA A 386 -18.46 26.33 -1.24
N PRO A 387 -19.74 26.37 -0.80
CA PRO A 387 -20.14 27.16 0.36
C PRO A 387 -19.30 26.89 1.61
N LYS A 388 -18.88 27.96 2.31
CA LYS A 388 -17.96 27.88 3.46
C LYS A 388 -18.44 26.98 4.59
N MET A 389 -19.76 26.76 4.71
CA MET A 389 -20.33 25.85 5.71
C MET A 389 -19.80 24.41 5.58
N PHE A 390 -19.48 23.95 4.37
CA PHE A 390 -18.97 22.60 4.13
C PHE A 390 -17.50 22.43 4.53
N ALA A 391 -16.76 23.53 4.79
CA ALA A 391 -15.39 23.48 5.31
C ALA A 391 -15.35 23.21 6.83
N TYR A 392 -16.49 22.95 7.46
CA TYR A 392 -16.53 22.58 8.87
C TYR A 392 -15.99 21.15 9.07
N ILE A 393 -14.86 21.05 9.76
CA ILE A 393 -14.26 19.80 10.22
C ILE A 393 -14.26 19.79 11.76
N ASP A 394 -14.75 18.71 12.36
CA ASP A 394 -14.76 18.53 13.82
C ASP A 394 -13.40 18.08 14.37
N ARG A 395 -13.23 18.05 15.70
CA ARG A 395 -11.98 17.69 16.37
C ARG A 395 -11.46 16.29 16.07
N THR A 396 -12.34 15.40 15.61
CA THR A 396 -11.99 14.03 15.18
C THR A 396 -11.72 13.92 13.68
N GLY A 397 -11.71 15.05 12.97
CA GLY A 397 -11.44 15.11 11.53
C GLY A 397 -12.65 14.82 10.65
N ARG A 398 -13.88 14.91 11.17
CA ARG A 398 -15.11 14.58 10.42
C ARG A 398 -15.68 15.82 9.71
N PRO A 399 -15.96 15.75 8.40
CA PRO A 399 -16.65 16.81 7.67
C PRO A 399 -18.18 16.79 7.92
N LEU A 400 -18.62 17.13 9.13
CA LEU A 400 -19.99 16.91 9.60
C LEU A 400 -21.07 17.52 8.69
N VAL A 401 -20.91 18.77 8.27
CA VAL A 401 -21.91 19.47 7.43
C VAL A 401 -22.04 18.78 6.07
N ALA A 402 -20.92 18.30 5.51
CA ALA A 402 -20.93 17.57 4.26
C ALA A 402 -21.52 16.15 4.41
N ILE A 403 -21.28 15.47 5.55
CA ILE A 403 -21.92 14.19 5.87
C ILE A 403 -23.44 14.36 5.98
N ILE A 404 -23.93 15.40 6.65
CA ILE A 404 -25.37 15.67 6.79
C ILE A 404 -25.99 15.92 5.41
N CYS A 405 -25.35 16.74 4.57
CA CYS A 405 -25.81 16.98 3.21
C CYS A 405 -25.90 15.69 2.38
N CYS A 406 -24.90 14.81 2.52
CA CYS A 406 -24.92 13.48 1.91
C CYS A 406 -26.09 12.63 2.45
N GLY A 407 -26.30 12.61 3.77
CA GLY A 407 -27.43 11.91 4.38
C GLY A 407 -28.79 12.41 3.88
N LEU A 408 -28.99 13.73 3.76
CA LEU A 408 -30.24 14.31 3.23
C LEU A 408 -30.53 13.84 1.80
N LEU A 409 -29.51 13.77 0.94
CA LEU A 409 -29.66 13.22 -0.41
C LEU A 409 -29.81 11.70 -0.43
N GLY A 410 -29.22 10.99 0.54
CA GLY A 410 -29.43 9.55 0.74
C GLY A 410 -30.89 9.18 1.00
N LEU A 411 -31.71 10.09 1.52
CA LEU A 411 -33.16 9.89 1.67
C LEU A 411 -33.89 9.68 0.33
N LEU A 412 -33.27 10.03 -0.80
CA LEU A 412 -33.79 9.65 -2.12
C LEU A 412 -33.92 8.14 -2.28
N ALA A 413 -33.26 7.32 -1.46
CA ALA A 413 -33.43 5.87 -1.44
C ALA A 413 -34.88 5.42 -1.20
N PHE A 414 -35.70 6.22 -0.49
CA PHE A 414 -37.12 5.91 -0.29
C PHE A 414 -37.93 5.90 -1.59
N SER A 415 -37.38 6.44 -2.69
CA SER A 415 -37.95 6.30 -4.02
C SER A 415 -38.05 4.85 -4.52
N ALA A 416 -37.37 3.89 -3.87
CA ALA A 416 -37.55 2.45 -4.11
C ALA A 416 -38.99 1.96 -3.91
N ASN A 417 -39.81 2.68 -3.13
CA ASN A 417 -41.22 2.38 -2.93
C ASN A 417 -42.13 3.00 -4.01
N SER A 418 -41.58 3.79 -4.94
CA SER A 418 -42.36 4.42 -5.99
C SER A 418 -42.69 3.46 -7.14
N LYS A 419 -43.73 3.77 -7.93
CA LYS A 419 -44.07 3.01 -9.14
C LYS A 419 -43.03 3.12 -10.25
N ILE A 420 -42.18 4.15 -10.20
CA ILE A 420 -41.14 4.45 -11.20
C ILE A 420 -39.72 4.16 -10.68
N HIS A 421 -39.60 3.27 -9.68
CA HIS A 421 -38.33 2.97 -9.01
C HIS A 421 -37.24 2.49 -9.98
N ASN A 422 -37.59 1.68 -10.99
CA ASN A 422 -36.66 1.21 -12.02
C ASN A 422 -36.11 2.36 -12.87
N GLU A 423 -36.95 3.33 -13.23
CA GLU A 423 -36.48 4.53 -13.93
C GLU A 423 -35.50 5.31 -13.07
N ILE A 424 -35.85 5.58 -11.81
CA ILE A 424 -35.01 6.34 -10.87
C ILE A 424 -33.66 5.63 -10.68
N PHE A 425 -33.67 4.32 -10.43
CA PHE A 425 -32.46 3.52 -10.31
C PHE A 425 -31.54 3.67 -11.53
N ASN A 426 -32.11 3.57 -12.74
CA ASN A 426 -31.36 3.74 -13.98
C ASN A 426 -30.81 5.16 -14.17
N TRP A 427 -31.54 6.20 -13.77
CA TRP A 427 -31.03 7.58 -13.77
C TRP A 427 -29.85 7.76 -12.80
N LEU A 428 -29.95 7.23 -11.58
CA LEU A 428 -28.88 7.29 -10.58
C LEU A 428 -27.62 6.55 -11.09
N LEU A 429 -27.81 5.37 -11.69
CA LEU A 429 -26.72 4.58 -12.27
C LEU A 429 -26.03 5.31 -13.44
N ALA A 430 -26.81 5.91 -14.34
CA ALA A 430 -26.30 6.62 -15.52
C ALA A 430 -25.45 7.85 -15.16
N ILE A 431 -25.89 8.64 -14.17
CA ILE A 431 -25.13 9.83 -13.72
C ILE A 431 -23.78 9.42 -13.13
N SER A 432 -23.73 8.29 -12.42
CA SER A 432 -22.52 7.81 -11.77
C SER A 432 -21.49 7.23 -12.74
N GLY A 433 -21.93 6.44 -13.72
CA GLY A 433 -21.02 5.70 -14.62
C GLY A 433 -20.11 6.60 -15.47
N LEU A 434 -20.68 7.61 -16.12
CA LEU A 434 -19.94 8.53 -17.00
C LEU A 434 -19.02 9.51 -16.26
N SER A 435 -19.36 9.87 -15.01
CA SER A 435 -18.56 10.76 -14.17
C SER A 435 -17.12 10.27 -13.98
N THR A 436 -16.97 8.95 -13.84
CA THR A 436 -15.68 8.28 -13.64
C THR A 436 -14.71 8.52 -14.79
N LEU A 437 -15.19 8.46 -16.05
CA LEU A 437 -14.37 8.68 -17.25
C LEU A 437 -13.72 10.07 -17.25
N PHE A 438 -14.47 11.11 -16.86
CA PHE A 438 -13.96 12.48 -16.80
C PHE A 438 -12.96 12.66 -15.67
N THR A 439 -13.24 12.07 -14.50
CA THR A 439 -12.32 12.10 -13.35
C THR A 439 -10.97 11.47 -13.71
N TRP A 440 -10.99 10.25 -14.26
CA TRP A 440 -9.76 9.55 -14.66
C TRP A 440 -9.03 10.23 -15.82
N SER A 441 -9.76 10.75 -16.80
CA SER A 441 -9.17 11.59 -17.85
C SER A 441 -8.46 12.80 -17.25
N SER A 442 -9.10 13.51 -16.32
CA SER A 442 -8.50 14.67 -15.66
C SER A 442 -7.21 14.31 -14.90
N ILE A 443 -7.18 13.17 -14.20
CA ILE A 443 -5.98 12.64 -13.54
C ILE A 443 -4.84 12.44 -14.55
N CYS A 444 -5.12 11.81 -15.70
CA CYS A 444 -4.12 11.59 -16.73
C CYS A 444 -3.56 12.90 -17.30
N VAL A 445 -4.41 13.91 -17.58
CA VAL A 445 -3.94 15.23 -18.04
C VAL A 445 -3.11 15.93 -16.96
N CYS A 446 -3.53 15.87 -15.69
CA CYS A 446 -2.78 16.42 -14.57
C CYS A 446 -1.38 15.78 -14.48
N HIS A 447 -1.29 14.46 -14.64
CA HIS A 447 -0.01 13.74 -14.59
C HIS A 447 0.91 14.13 -15.74
N ILE A 448 0.40 14.24 -16.98
CA ILE A 448 1.18 14.72 -18.14
C ILE A 448 1.78 16.11 -17.86
N ARG A 449 0.97 17.03 -17.33
CA ARG A 449 1.40 18.40 -17.05
C ARG A 449 2.33 18.49 -15.86
N PHE A 450 2.08 17.71 -14.81
CA PHE A 450 2.97 17.58 -13.67
C PHE A 450 4.38 17.15 -14.11
N ARG A 451 4.47 16.11 -14.94
CA ARG A 451 5.75 15.59 -15.46
C ARG A 451 6.49 16.59 -16.34
N LYS A 452 5.75 17.34 -17.16
CA LYS A 452 6.29 18.44 -17.97
C LYS A 452 6.81 19.58 -17.09
N ALA A 453 6.05 19.99 -16.09
CA ALA A 453 6.46 21.02 -15.12
C ALA A 453 7.69 20.59 -14.32
N TRP A 454 7.74 19.32 -13.89
CA TRP A 454 8.86 18.72 -13.17
C TRP A 454 10.17 18.82 -13.96
N ALA A 455 10.13 18.42 -15.25
CA ALA A 455 11.28 18.50 -16.14
C ALA A 455 11.71 19.94 -16.42
N LEU A 456 10.76 20.86 -16.67
CA LEU A 456 11.05 22.29 -16.88
C LEU A 456 11.70 22.96 -15.67
N SER A 457 11.49 22.40 -14.48
CA SER A 457 12.07 22.89 -13.23
C SER A 457 13.48 22.35 -12.95
N GLY A 458 14.05 21.58 -13.88
CA GLY A 458 15.38 20.97 -13.74
C GLY A 458 15.42 19.72 -12.86
N TYR A 459 14.27 19.16 -12.44
CA TYR A 459 14.25 17.94 -11.63
C TYR A 459 14.25 16.69 -12.50
N ASN A 460 14.96 15.68 -12.01
CA ASN A 460 15.00 14.36 -12.61
C ASN A 460 13.89 13.47 -12.08
N VAL A 461 13.46 12.53 -12.92
CA VAL A 461 12.40 11.57 -12.61
C VAL A 461 12.78 10.63 -11.46
N SER A 462 14.08 10.36 -11.29
CA SER A 462 14.63 9.56 -10.21
C SER A 462 14.43 10.18 -8.82
N GLN A 463 14.16 11.49 -8.74
CA GLN A 463 13.94 12.20 -7.48
C GLN A 463 12.51 12.05 -6.95
N LEU A 464 11.64 11.35 -7.67
CA LEU A 464 10.27 11.08 -7.23
C LEU A 464 10.24 9.85 -6.32
N ALA A 465 9.58 9.98 -5.17
CA ALA A 465 9.42 8.89 -4.21
C ALA A 465 8.62 7.70 -4.78
N PHE A 466 7.74 7.98 -5.75
CA PHE A 466 7.07 6.96 -6.55
C PHE A 466 7.12 7.38 -8.02
N LYS A 467 7.59 6.47 -8.86
CA LYS A 467 7.65 6.64 -10.32
C LYS A 467 6.64 5.68 -10.95
N SER A 468 5.76 6.22 -11.78
CA SER A 468 4.88 5.45 -12.66
C SER A 468 5.71 4.52 -13.53
N GLN A 469 5.37 3.22 -13.53
CA GLN A 469 6.09 2.20 -14.32
C GLN A 469 6.00 2.47 -15.83
N VAL A 470 4.87 2.98 -16.28
CA VAL A 470 4.57 3.30 -17.69
C VAL A 470 4.84 4.77 -18.02
N GLY A 471 5.25 5.56 -17.02
CA GLY A 471 5.49 6.99 -17.14
C GLY A 471 4.27 7.75 -17.70
N VAL A 472 4.56 8.78 -18.49
CA VAL A 472 3.55 9.65 -19.13
C VAL A 472 2.82 8.95 -20.28
N TRP A 473 3.47 7.95 -20.91
CA TRP A 473 2.90 7.20 -22.03
C TRP A 473 1.58 6.52 -21.63
N GLY A 474 1.54 5.89 -20.45
CA GLY A 474 0.29 5.31 -19.94
C GLY A 474 -0.85 6.33 -19.85
N SER A 475 -0.56 7.57 -19.44
CA SER A 475 -1.58 8.64 -19.36
C SER A 475 -2.11 9.04 -20.73
N TRP A 476 -1.28 9.07 -21.77
CA TRP A 476 -1.74 9.35 -23.14
C TRP A 476 -2.61 8.23 -23.69
N VAL A 477 -2.22 6.97 -23.48
CA VAL A 477 -2.99 5.81 -23.92
C VAL A 477 -4.36 5.76 -23.21
N ALA A 478 -4.38 5.97 -21.89
CA ALA A 478 -5.62 6.04 -21.13
C ALA A 478 -6.54 7.16 -21.61
N LEU A 479 -6.00 8.36 -21.88
CA LEU A 479 -6.78 9.48 -22.43
C LEU A 479 -7.40 9.18 -23.79
N ALA A 480 -6.62 8.63 -24.72
CA ALA A 480 -7.12 8.25 -26.03
C ALA A 480 -8.26 7.24 -25.89
N ALA A 481 -8.08 6.23 -25.04
CA ALA A 481 -9.06 5.18 -24.84
C ALA A 481 -10.33 5.68 -24.11
N TYR A 482 -10.23 6.53 -23.09
CA TYR A 482 -11.40 7.16 -22.46
C TYR A 482 -12.16 8.06 -23.45
N GLY A 483 -11.44 8.77 -24.33
CA GLY A 483 -12.03 9.51 -25.43
C GLY A 483 -12.80 8.60 -26.40
N THR A 484 -12.24 7.44 -26.75
CA THR A 484 -12.92 6.43 -27.57
C THR A 484 -14.17 5.89 -26.87
N VAL A 485 -14.10 5.54 -25.58
CA VAL A 485 -15.27 5.09 -24.81
C VAL A 485 -16.36 6.15 -24.81
N LEU A 486 -16.02 7.43 -24.65
CA LEU A 486 -16.98 8.53 -24.68
C LEU A 486 -17.66 8.67 -26.05
N VAL A 487 -16.91 8.57 -27.15
CA VAL A 487 -17.46 8.60 -28.53
C VAL A 487 -18.40 7.41 -28.76
N LEU A 488 -18.00 6.21 -28.32
CA LEU A 488 -18.82 5.01 -28.41
C LEU A 488 -20.09 5.12 -27.56
N GLN A 489 -20.01 5.72 -26.37
CA GLN A 489 -21.17 5.96 -25.52
C GLN A 489 -22.14 6.96 -26.16
N ILE A 490 -21.64 8.02 -26.82
CA ILE A 490 -22.48 8.95 -27.58
C ILE A 490 -23.19 8.22 -28.72
N TRP A 491 -22.50 7.32 -29.44
CA TRP A 491 -23.11 6.52 -30.49
C TRP A 491 -24.22 5.60 -29.97
N VAL A 492 -23.99 4.91 -28.85
CA VAL A 492 -25.00 4.07 -28.16
C VAL A 492 -26.16 4.92 -27.64
N ALA A 493 -25.94 6.17 -27.23
CA ALA A 493 -27.00 7.07 -26.79
C ALA A 493 -27.88 7.57 -27.97
N ILE A 494 -27.29 7.86 -29.14
CA ILE A 494 -28.02 8.33 -30.34
C ILE A 494 -28.88 7.21 -30.93
N SER A 495 -28.33 6.01 -30.95
CA SER A 495 -28.98 4.80 -31.42
C SER A 495 -28.91 3.78 -30.30
N PRO A 496 -29.89 3.69 -29.39
CA PRO A 496 -29.88 2.69 -28.33
C PRO A 496 -30.01 1.27 -28.89
N ILE A 497 -29.60 0.28 -28.09
CA ILE A 497 -29.88 -1.13 -28.34
C ILE A 497 -31.32 -1.41 -27.89
N GLN A 498 -32.13 -1.97 -28.76
CA GLN A 498 -33.51 -2.39 -28.48
C GLN A 498 -33.54 -3.90 -28.30
N ALA A 499 -34.40 -4.41 -27.42
CA ALA A 499 -34.57 -5.86 -27.31
C ALA A 499 -35.30 -6.40 -28.55
N GLU A 500 -35.02 -7.66 -28.91
CA GLU A 500 -35.73 -8.32 -30.00
C GLU A 500 -37.24 -8.36 -29.70
N GLY A 501 -38.04 -7.83 -30.63
CA GLY A 501 -39.50 -7.76 -30.52
C GLY A 501 -40.07 -6.53 -29.82
N GLU A 502 -39.25 -5.55 -29.42
CA GLU A 502 -39.74 -4.24 -28.95
C GLU A 502 -40.01 -3.28 -30.11
N ASP A 503 -41.10 -2.51 -30.00
CA ASP A 503 -41.40 -1.45 -30.95
C ASP A 503 -40.28 -0.39 -30.98
N PRO A 504 -40.00 0.22 -32.15
CA PRO A 504 -39.04 1.30 -32.22
C PRO A 504 -39.43 2.44 -31.28
N LEU A 505 -38.52 2.81 -30.37
CA LEU A 505 -38.67 3.97 -29.50
C LEU A 505 -39.13 5.20 -30.30
N THR A 506 -40.16 5.87 -29.79
CA THR A 506 -40.67 7.11 -30.36
C THR A 506 -39.59 8.21 -30.30
N THR A 507 -39.73 9.25 -31.13
CA THR A 507 -38.78 10.38 -31.14
C THR A 507 -38.57 11.01 -29.74
N PRO A 508 -39.63 11.25 -28.93
CA PRO A 508 -39.46 11.75 -27.56
C PRO A 508 -38.72 10.78 -26.63
N GLU A 509 -38.95 9.47 -26.75
CA GLU A 509 -38.27 8.46 -25.93
C GLU A 509 -36.79 8.32 -26.30
N ARG A 510 -36.47 8.38 -27.59
CA ARG A 510 -35.07 8.43 -28.05
C ARG A 510 -34.36 9.66 -27.53
N PHE A 511 -35.03 10.82 -27.53
CA PHE A 511 -34.49 12.05 -26.96
C PHE A 511 -34.26 11.91 -25.45
N LYS A 512 -35.24 11.41 -24.69
CA LYS A 512 -35.10 11.11 -23.25
C LYS A 512 -33.92 10.17 -22.99
N ASN A 513 -33.81 9.08 -23.74
CA ASN A 513 -32.74 8.09 -23.60
C ASN A 513 -31.36 8.68 -23.90
N PHE A 514 -31.25 9.49 -24.96
CA PHE A 514 -30.02 10.17 -25.33
C PHE A 514 -29.49 11.02 -24.17
N PHE A 515 -30.31 11.93 -23.63
CA PHE A 515 -29.90 12.79 -22.51
C PHE A 515 -29.62 12.00 -21.24
N LEU A 516 -30.39 10.95 -20.95
CA LEU A 516 -30.14 10.05 -19.81
C LEU A 516 -28.76 9.41 -19.91
N GLN A 517 -28.41 8.87 -21.08
CA GLN A 517 -27.16 8.16 -21.31
C GLN A 517 -25.93 9.04 -21.43
N ILE A 518 -26.05 10.37 -21.55
CA ILE A 518 -24.91 11.30 -21.60
C ILE A 518 -24.99 12.44 -20.59
N LEU A 519 -25.88 12.35 -19.59
CA LEU A 519 -26.26 13.45 -18.68
C LEU A 519 -25.06 14.13 -18.00
N THR A 520 -23.98 13.39 -17.73
CA THR A 520 -22.75 13.92 -17.13
C THR A 520 -22.08 15.00 -18.00
N ILE A 521 -22.14 14.89 -19.33
CA ILE A 521 -21.50 15.85 -20.25
C ILE A 521 -22.05 17.27 -20.08
N PRO A 522 -23.38 17.52 -20.23
CA PRO A 522 -23.93 18.86 -20.03
C PRO A 522 -23.75 19.37 -18.60
N ILE A 523 -23.76 18.50 -17.57
CA ILE A 523 -23.50 18.90 -16.18
C ILE A 523 -22.06 19.45 -16.02
N ILE A 524 -21.06 18.75 -16.55
CA ILE A 524 -19.66 19.21 -16.50
C ILE A 524 -19.50 20.51 -17.28
N CYS A 525 -20.07 20.59 -18.50
CA CYS A 525 -20.05 21.81 -19.31
C CYS A 525 -20.68 22.98 -18.54
N LEU A 526 -21.83 22.76 -17.91
CA LEU A 526 -22.51 23.77 -17.10
C LEU A 526 -21.59 24.27 -15.98
N PHE A 527 -21.03 23.38 -15.15
CA PHE A 527 -20.13 23.80 -14.07
C PHE A 527 -18.86 24.49 -14.57
N TYR A 528 -18.24 23.97 -15.63
CA TYR A 528 -17.01 24.55 -16.18
C TYR A 528 -17.25 25.94 -16.75
N PHE A 529 -18.23 26.11 -17.64
CA PHE A 529 -18.47 27.39 -18.31
C PHE A 529 -19.06 28.44 -17.36
N THR A 530 -19.97 28.06 -16.46
CA THR A 530 -20.54 29.01 -15.48
C THR A 530 -19.47 29.57 -14.56
N HIS A 531 -18.64 28.71 -13.95
CA HIS A 531 -17.55 29.16 -13.09
C HIS A 531 -16.50 29.94 -13.88
N LYS A 532 -16.17 29.51 -15.11
CA LYS A 532 -15.19 30.20 -15.95
C LYS A 532 -15.63 31.60 -16.36
N ILE A 533 -16.90 31.78 -16.74
CA ILE A 533 -17.46 33.09 -17.08
C ILE A 533 -17.56 33.98 -15.84
N TRP A 534 -17.94 33.42 -14.69
CA TRP A 534 -18.12 34.18 -13.45
C TRP A 534 -16.80 34.68 -12.85
N VAL A 535 -15.76 33.84 -12.82
CA VAL A 535 -14.47 34.13 -12.19
C VAL A 535 -13.40 34.62 -13.19
N GLY A 536 -13.55 34.30 -14.48
CA GLY A 536 -12.59 34.70 -15.52
C GLY A 536 -11.26 33.94 -15.44
N THR A 537 -11.27 32.66 -15.08
CA THR A 537 -10.04 31.87 -14.91
C THR A 537 -9.32 31.59 -16.24
N LYS A 538 -8.00 31.44 -16.17
CA LYS A 538 -7.14 31.06 -17.30
C LYS A 538 -6.49 29.71 -17.06
N VAL A 539 -6.27 28.97 -18.15
CA VAL A 539 -5.50 27.71 -18.13
C VAL A 539 -4.08 28.02 -17.70
N ILE A 540 -3.56 27.25 -16.74
CA ILE A 540 -2.30 27.58 -16.05
C ILE A 540 -1.09 27.14 -16.90
N PRO A 541 -0.23 28.03 -17.43
CA PRO A 541 0.90 27.62 -18.27
C PRO A 541 1.91 26.72 -17.53
N CYS A 542 2.48 25.72 -18.22
CA CYS A 542 3.44 24.81 -17.59
C CYS A 542 4.70 25.51 -17.04
N MET A 543 5.13 26.60 -17.68
CA MET A 543 6.29 27.39 -17.23
C MET A 543 6.05 28.11 -15.90
N GLN A 544 4.81 28.45 -15.57
CA GLN A 544 4.48 29.11 -14.31
C GLN A 544 4.70 28.19 -13.09
N PHE A 545 4.74 26.87 -13.30
CA PHE A 545 5.12 25.89 -12.27
C PHE A 545 6.63 25.79 -12.08
N ALA A 546 7.41 26.07 -13.13
CA ALA A 546 8.86 25.90 -13.10
C ALA A 546 9.62 27.03 -12.40
N SER A 547 9.02 28.21 -12.32
CA SER A 547 9.60 29.40 -11.69
C SER A 547 9.38 29.48 -10.17
N VAL A 548 8.62 28.57 -9.56
CA VAL A 548 8.27 28.64 -8.14
C VAL A 548 9.00 27.52 -7.36
N LYS A 549 9.64 27.87 -6.23
CA LYS A 549 10.34 26.90 -5.37
C LYS A 549 9.38 25.77 -4.94
N TRP A 550 9.68 24.54 -5.37
CA TRP A 550 8.90 23.34 -5.07
C TRP A 550 8.74 23.02 -3.57
N SER A 551 9.60 23.60 -2.71
CA SER A 551 9.49 23.50 -1.25
C SER A 551 8.17 24.07 -0.72
N TYR A 552 7.71 25.22 -1.24
CA TYR A 552 6.41 25.82 -0.87
C TYR A 552 5.21 24.98 -1.35
N TRP A 553 5.43 24.13 -2.34
CA TRP A 553 4.43 23.29 -2.98
C TRP A 553 4.33 21.88 -2.36
N ARG A 554 5.28 21.49 -1.50
CA ARG A 554 5.36 20.21 -0.77
C ARG A 554 4.80 20.26 0.66
N ILE A 555 4.45 21.45 1.17
CA ILE A 555 3.79 21.62 2.47
C ILE A 555 2.52 20.77 2.42
N GLY A 556 2.42 19.74 3.26
CA GLY A 556 1.42 18.67 3.16
C GLY A 556 1.96 17.33 3.64
N ALA A 557 3.27 17.08 3.50
CA ALA A 557 3.95 16.10 4.34
C ALA A 557 4.03 16.70 5.76
N GLY A 558 3.34 16.10 6.73
CA GLY A 558 3.47 16.55 8.12
C GLY A 558 4.92 16.40 8.54
N ASP A 559 5.49 17.48 9.09
CA ASP A 559 6.78 17.55 9.77
C ASP A 559 7.77 16.40 9.48
N CYS A 560 8.52 16.54 8.39
CA CYS A 560 9.80 15.84 8.25
C CYS A 560 10.91 16.70 8.88
N SER A 561 11.90 16.03 9.49
CA SER A 561 13.10 16.58 10.13
C SER A 561 13.68 17.82 9.41
N PRO A 562 14.28 18.80 10.13
CA PRO A 562 15.06 19.89 9.53
C PRO A 562 16.15 19.42 8.55
N ASP A 563 16.56 18.15 8.61
CA ASP A 563 17.63 17.57 7.79
C ASP A 563 17.20 17.21 6.35
N ASP A 564 15.91 17.30 5.99
CA ASP A 564 15.41 17.04 4.61
C ASP A 564 15.60 18.25 3.66
N SER A 565 16.54 19.15 3.97
CA SER A 565 16.94 20.23 3.06
C SER A 565 17.91 19.69 2.01
N TRP A 566 17.44 19.60 0.76
CA TRP A 566 18.32 19.44 -0.38
C TRP A 566 19.33 20.60 -0.41
N PRO A 567 20.62 20.36 -0.71
CA PRO A 567 21.64 21.39 -0.61
C PRO A 567 21.28 22.57 -1.52
N VAL A 568 21.04 23.72 -0.88
CA VAL A 568 20.85 24.99 -1.56
C VAL A 568 22.23 25.56 -1.81
N SER A 569 22.76 25.36 -3.02
CA SER A 569 23.79 26.23 -3.57
C SER A 569 23.23 26.89 -4.82
N ILE A 570 23.06 28.21 -4.78
CA ILE A 570 23.43 29.18 -5.82
C ILE A 570 23.24 30.55 -5.17
N SER A 571 24.38 31.13 -4.77
CA SER A 571 24.57 32.56 -4.58
C SER A 571 24.61 33.23 -5.95
N GLY A 572 23.80 34.27 -6.13
CA GLY A 572 24.01 35.29 -7.17
C GLY A 572 23.15 35.14 -8.42
N VAL A 573 21.91 35.65 -8.37
CA VAL A 573 21.39 36.63 -9.35
C VAL A 573 20.37 37.49 -8.59
N VAL A 574 20.72 38.76 -8.40
CA VAL A 574 19.86 39.81 -7.84
C VAL A 574 18.92 40.32 -8.93
N ASP A 575 17.72 40.68 -8.51
CA ASP A 575 16.61 41.28 -9.26
C ASP A 575 17.05 42.36 -10.29
N GLN A 576 16.55 42.25 -11.52
CA GLN A 576 16.37 43.39 -12.45
C GLN A 576 14.99 43.27 -13.13
N PRO A 577 14.16 44.32 -13.12
CA PRO A 577 12.83 44.29 -13.76
C PRO A 577 12.96 44.57 -15.26
N ILE A 578 12.47 43.66 -16.12
CA ILE A 578 12.39 43.91 -17.56
C ILE A 578 11.07 44.64 -17.87
N ALA A 579 11.19 45.88 -18.31
CA ALA A 579 10.11 46.69 -18.89
C ALA A 579 9.84 46.28 -20.35
N ASN A 580 8.55 46.12 -20.68
CA ASN A 580 7.81 46.21 -21.95
C ASN A 580 8.43 45.85 -23.34
N PRO A 581 7.58 45.45 -24.32
CA PRO A 581 7.98 44.68 -25.50
C PRO A 581 8.39 45.57 -26.68
N ILE A 582 9.49 45.21 -27.38
CA ILE A 582 9.88 45.85 -28.64
C ILE A 582 10.07 44.80 -29.74
N SER A 583 9.35 45.06 -30.83
CA SER A 583 9.37 44.56 -32.21
C SER A 583 10.32 43.42 -32.63
N VAL A 584 9.72 42.39 -33.23
CA VAL A 584 10.32 41.44 -34.16
C VAL A 584 10.43 42.07 -35.55
N PRO A 585 11.56 41.87 -36.27
CA PRO A 585 11.51 41.72 -37.72
C PRO A 585 12.03 40.34 -38.16
N ARG A 586 11.28 39.75 -39.11
CA ARG A 586 11.66 38.59 -39.93
C ARG A 586 12.83 38.95 -40.85
N GLN A 587 13.76 38.02 -41.07
CA GLN A 587 14.34 37.79 -42.40
C GLN A 587 14.95 36.38 -42.56
N LEU A 588 14.71 35.82 -43.75
CA LEU A 588 15.16 34.54 -44.31
C LEU A 588 16.68 34.49 -44.56
N GLY A 589 17.24 33.28 -44.72
CA GLY A 589 18.42 33.08 -45.57
C GLY A 589 19.14 31.74 -45.42
N LEU A 590 19.02 30.88 -46.44
CA LEU A 590 19.75 29.62 -46.67
C LEU A 590 21.29 29.81 -46.82
N ILE A 591 22.09 28.75 -46.63
CA ILE A 591 22.86 28.01 -47.69
C ILE A 591 23.92 27.04 -47.10
N ILE A 592 24.15 25.98 -47.87
CA ILE A 592 24.88 24.71 -47.74
C ILE A 592 26.41 24.81 -47.98
N LYS A 593 27.20 23.85 -47.45
CA LYS A 593 28.34 23.07 -48.02
C LYS A 593 29.37 22.74 -46.91
N GLY A 594 30.10 21.62 -46.82
CA GLY A 594 30.35 20.44 -47.65
C GLY A 594 31.61 19.73 -47.07
N ARG A 595 31.62 18.38 -47.03
CA ARG A 595 32.74 17.45 -46.71
C ARG A 595 33.90 17.54 -47.76
N PRO A 596 35.09 16.85 -47.70
CA PRO A 596 35.34 15.47 -47.20
C PRO A 596 36.77 15.01 -46.70
N SER A 597 36.80 13.75 -46.20
CA SER A 597 37.78 12.62 -46.33
C SER A 597 39.27 12.69 -45.93
N HIS A 598 39.76 11.67 -45.16
CA HIS A 598 40.57 10.53 -45.66
C HIS A 598 40.90 9.45 -44.58
N ARG A 599 41.07 8.20 -45.03
CA ARG A 599 41.48 6.95 -44.31
C ARG A 599 42.98 6.66 -44.54
N HIS A 600 43.67 5.99 -43.59
CA HIS A 600 44.46 4.75 -43.82
C HIS A 600 45.01 4.11 -42.51
N LYS A 601 45.19 2.77 -42.55
CA LYS A 601 45.77 1.81 -41.56
C LYS A 601 47.33 1.91 -41.56
N GLU A 602 48.14 1.42 -40.59
CA GLU A 602 48.41 0.01 -40.23
C GLU A 602 49.44 -0.14 -39.06
N ASN A 603 49.26 -1.18 -38.23
CA ASN A 603 50.12 -1.99 -37.31
C ASN A 603 51.53 -1.57 -36.79
N ALA A 604 51.77 -1.74 -35.47
CA ALA A 604 52.88 -2.52 -34.85
C ALA A 604 52.89 -2.43 -33.29
N GLU A 605 53.22 -3.54 -32.61
CA GLU A 605 53.56 -3.72 -31.17
C GLU A 605 54.98 -4.33 -31.08
N PRO A 606 55.64 -4.57 -29.90
CA PRO A 606 55.46 -4.09 -28.51
C PRO A 606 56.80 -3.66 -27.81
N HIS A 607 56.75 -3.11 -26.57
CA HIS A 607 57.64 -3.40 -25.41
C HIS A 607 57.58 -2.31 -24.29
N GLU A 608 57.14 -2.78 -23.11
CA GLU A 608 57.60 -2.56 -21.71
C GLU A 608 57.76 -1.19 -20.99
N PHE A 609 56.96 -1.10 -19.91
CA PHE A 609 57.20 -0.64 -18.52
C PHE A 609 57.38 0.85 -18.14
N SER A 610 56.62 1.19 -17.07
CA SER A 610 56.94 2.11 -15.95
C SER A 610 56.37 3.54 -16.00
N ASN A 611 55.27 3.72 -15.24
CA ASN A 611 54.96 4.81 -14.29
C ASN A 611 53.56 5.45 -14.45
N SER A 612 52.67 5.12 -13.51
CA SER A 612 51.44 5.85 -13.14
C SER A 612 51.80 7.12 -12.31
N PRO A 613 50.85 8.00 -11.90
CA PRO A 613 49.39 7.97 -12.08
C PRO A 613 48.75 9.32 -12.48
N CYS A 614 47.60 9.30 -13.17
CA CYS A 614 46.43 10.14 -12.83
C CYS A 614 45.24 9.94 -13.80
N LEU A 615 44.08 9.68 -13.20
CA LEU A 615 42.71 9.77 -13.69
C LEU A 615 42.24 8.96 -14.92
N SER A 616 41.34 8.03 -14.59
CA SER A 616 40.03 7.76 -15.21
C SER A 616 39.87 6.27 -15.50
N ILE A 617 38.77 5.67 -15.03
CA ILE A 617 37.83 4.88 -15.81
C ILE A 617 36.71 4.39 -14.87
N LEU A 618 35.53 4.39 -15.48
CA LEU A 618 34.20 3.96 -15.05
C LEU A 618 34.20 2.60 -14.32
N PRO A 619 33.23 2.34 -13.42
CA PRO A 619 33.11 1.03 -12.80
C PRO A 619 32.77 -0.03 -13.85
N ASP A 620 33.61 -1.07 -13.91
CA ASP A 620 33.41 -2.27 -14.70
C ASP A 620 32.02 -2.88 -14.43
N THR A 621 31.19 -2.89 -15.47
CA THR A 621 29.88 -3.54 -15.50
C THR A 621 30.00 -5.06 -15.70
N SER A 622 30.85 -5.73 -14.91
CA SER A 622 31.06 -7.19 -14.97
C SER A 622 31.08 -7.92 -13.62
N MET A 623 30.85 -7.24 -12.48
CA MET A 623 30.63 -7.90 -11.17
C MET A 623 29.15 -7.94 -10.71
N ALA A 624 28.21 -7.76 -11.63
CA ALA A 624 26.77 -7.84 -11.33
C ALA A 624 26.11 -9.14 -11.84
N THR A 625 26.89 -10.21 -12.01
CA THR A 625 26.39 -11.45 -12.64
C THR A 625 26.99 -12.71 -12.02
N GLU A 626 26.96 -12.87 -10.68
CA GLU A 626 27.17 -14.20 -10.07
C GLU A 626 26.65 -14.36 -8.62
N MET A 627 25.48 -13.78 -8.30
CA MET A 627 24.72 -14.16 -7.09
C MET A 627 23.31 -14.59 -7.50
N ALA A 628 23.17 -15.88 -7.80
CA ALA A 628 21.92 -16.47 -8.26
C ALA A 628 20.89 -16.54 -7.12
N HIS A 629 19.92 -15.64 -7.18
CA HIS A 629 18.70 -15.67 -6.36
C HIS A 629 17.83 -16.90 -6.69
N HIS A 630 16.94 -17.25 -5.75
CA HIS A 630 15.83 -18.20 -5.94
C HIS A 630 15.27 -18.18 -7.38
N THR A 631 15.01 -19.35 -7.99
CA THR A 631 14.21 -19.36 -9.23
C THR A 631 12.85 -18.71 -8.95
N PHE A 632 12.23 -18.12 -9.96
CA PHE A 632 10.96 -17.40 -9.79
C PHE A 632 9.90 -18.24 -9.06
N TRP A 633 9.74 -19.51 -9.45
CA TRP A 633 8.76 -20.41 -8.84
C TRP A 633 9.14 -20.86 -7.43
N GLN A 634 10.41 -21.11 -7.15
CA GLN A 634 10.89 -21.37 -5.80
C GLN A 634 10.65 -20.16 -4.89
N TYR A 635 10.97 -18.95 -5.36
CA TYR A 635 10.73 -17.72 -4.62
C TYR A 635 9.24 -17.53 -4.32
N ILE A 636 8.35 -17.68 -5.29
CA ILE A 636 6.90 -17.51 -5.08
C ILE A 636 6.36 -18.54 -4.07
N ARG A 637 6.76 -19.81 -4.20
CA ARG A 637 6.39 -20.87 -3.25
C ARG A 637 6.87 -20.55 -1.83
N LEU A 638 8.16 -20.26 -1.67
CA LEU A 638 8.76 -19.94 -0.38
C LEU A 638 8.15 -18.68 0.22
N LYS A 639 7.94 -17.65 -0.59
CA LYS A 639 7.32 -16.39 -0.19
C LYS A 639 5.91 -16.60 0.33
N ALA A 640 5.09 -17.39 -0.36
CA ALA A 640 3.72 -17.68 0.07
C ALA A 640 3.70 -18.41 1.42
N ILE A 641 4.48 -19.49 1.53
CA ILE A 641 4.53 -20.32 2.75
C ILE A 641 5.12 -19.53 3.92
N VAL A 642 6.26 -18.85 3.75
CA VAL A 642 6.91 -18.06 4.80
C VAL A 642 6.04 -16.87 5.22
N THR A 643 5.31 -16.23 4.30
CA THR A 643 4.37 -15.16 4.66
C THR A 643 3.23 -15.68 5.55
N PHE A 644 2.72 -16.88 5.26
CA PHE A 644 1.72 -17.53 6.10
C PHE A 644 2.28 -17.89 7.48
N ILE A 645 3.50 -18.44 7.55
CA ILE A 645 4.18 -18.74 8.82
C ILE A 645 4.37 -17.46 9.65
N ARG A 646 4.79 -16.35 9.01
CA ARG A 646 4.94 -15.05 9.69
C ARG A 646 3.61 -14.54 10.25
N LEU A 647 2.51 -14.74 9.53
CA LEU A 647 1.18 -14.38 10.01
C LEU A 647 0.79 -15.18 11.26
N ILE A 648 1.02 -16.50 11.25
CA ILE A 648 0.81 -17.38 12.41
C ILE A 648 1.66 -16.90 13.60
N ASN A 649 2.96 -16.68 13.39
CA ASN A 649 3.88 -16.21 14.44
C ASN A 649 3.44 -14.85 15.03
N TYR A 650 2.94 -13.94 14.19
CA TYR A 650 2.43 -12.64 14.64
C TYR A 650 1.19 -12.78 15.53
N ILE A 651 0.28 -13.70 15.21
CA ILE A 651 -0.97 -13.92 15.95
C ILE A 651 -0.73 -14.67 17.26
N PHE A 652 0.05 -15.75 17.22
CA PHE A 652 0.11 -16.72 18.32
C PHE A 652 1.35 -16.61 19.20
N THR A 653 2.46 -16.06 18.71
CA THR A 653 3.74 -16.09 19.43
C THR A 653 4.11 -14.72 19.98
N ARG A 654 3.96 -13.66 19.18
CA ARG A 654 4.39 -12.30 19.54
C ARG A 654 3.69 -11.70 20.77
N PRO A 655 2.39 -11.91 21.03
CA PRO A 655 1.71 -11.32 22.20
C PRO A 655 2.26 -11.78 23.56
N HIS A 656 3.02 -12.88 23.61
CA HIS A 656 3.50 -13.47 24.86
C HIS A 656 4.88 -12.97 25.32
N PHE A 657 5.58 -12.20 24.49
CA PHE A 657 6.92 -11.66 24.79
C PHE A 657 6.86 -10.13 24.92
N THR A 658 6.19 -9.65 25.97
CA THR A 658 6.14 -8.22 26.32
C THR A 658 7.26 -7.86 27.30
N PRO A 659 7.96 -6.72 27.11
CA PRO A 659 8.98 -6.26 28.06
C PRO A 659 8.39 -6.04 29.45
N SER A 660 9.24 -6.13 30.48
CA SER A 660 8.87 -5.70 31.82
C SER A 660 8.46 -4.20 31.81
N PRO A 661 7.46 -3.78 32.60
CA PRO A 661 7.12 -2.36 32.77
C PRO A 661 8.29 -1.50 33.26
N THR A 662 9.29 -2.11 33.89
CA THR A 662 10.49 -1.45 34.44
C THR A 662 11.66 -1.38 33.44
N CYS A 663 11.50 -1.95 32.24
CA CYS A 663 12.58 -2.09 31.26
C CYS A 663 12.95 -0.74 30.64
N ASN A 664 14.11 -0.18 31.00
CA ASN A 664 14.64 1.03 30.38
C ASN A 664 15.27 0.70 29.03
N ARG A 665 14.54 0.95 27.94
CA ARG A 665 15.01 0.70 26.57
C ARG A 665 14.50 1.72 25.55
N LYS A 666 15.24 1.88 24.46
CA LYS A 666 14.91 2.81 23.36
C LYS A 666 15.02 2.12 22.01
N LEU A 667 14.00 2.28 21.16
CA LEU A 667 14.05 1.81 19.78
C LEU A 667 14.85 2.81 18.94
N ILE A 668 15.86 2.32 18.24
CA ILE A 668 16.67 3.09 17.32
C ILE A 668 16.64 2.50 15.91
N ARG A 669 17.19 3.27 14.96
CA ARG A 669 17.30 2.91 13.56
C ARG A 669 18.74 3.07 13.11
N ILE A 670 19.38 1.94 12.86
CA ILE A 670 20.75 1.85 12.36
C ILE A 670 20.71 2.02 10.83
N PRO A 671 21.49 2.94 10.23
CA PRO A 671 21.59 3.05 8.78
C PRO A 671 22.10 1.75 8.15
N SER A 672 21.47 1.30 7.06
CA SER A 672 21.99 0.19 6.25
C SER A 672 22.70 0.72 5.00
N ARG A 673 23.58 -0.09 4.41
CA ARG A 673 24.18 0.14 3.10
C ARG A 673 23.13 0.33 1.99
N ASP A 674 21.95 -0.26 2.16
CA ASP A 674 20.83 -0.08 1.25
C ASP A 674 20.19 1.32 1.45
N LEU A 675 20.27 2.16 0.41
CA LEU A 675 19.69 3.51 0.43
C LEU A 675 18.23 3.51 0.91
N ASN A 676 17.92 4.36 1.89
CA ASN A 676 16.59 4.51 2.52
C ASN A 676 16.10 3.30 3.34
N ARG A 677 16.99 2.38 3.72
CA ARG A 677 16.68 1.28 4.65
C ARG A 677 17.38 1.51 6.00
N PHE A 678 16.69 1.10 7.06
CA PHE A 678 17.25 1.07 8.41
C PHE A 678 17.07 -0.33 9.03
N ILE A 679 18.04 -0.73 9.84
CA ILE A 679 17.96 -1.88 10.73
C ILE A 679 17.38 -1.38 12.06
N ASN A 680 16.26 -1.96 12.50
CA ASN A 680 15.69 -1.59 13.80
C ASN A 680 16.49 -2.29 14.89
N ALA A 681 16.78 -1.58 15.98
CA ALA A 681 17.43 -2.17 17.14
C ALA A 681 16.88 -1.58 18.44
N TRP A 682 16.80 -2.37 19.49
CA TRP A 682 16.54 -1.89 20.84
C TRP A 682 17.87 -1.70 21.57
N ILE A 683 18.08 -0.53 22.16
CA ILE A 683 19.13 -0.31 23.15
C ILE A 683 18.51 -0.47 24.53
N TYR A 684 19.04 -1.39 25.33
CA TYR A 684 18.73 -1.55 26.74
C TYR A 684 19.81 -0.85 27.57
N TYR A 685 19.36 -0.10 28.58
CA TYR A 685 20.22 0.72 29.41
C TYR A 685 20.40 0.07 30.80
N PRO A 686 21.58 0.24 31.43
CA PRO A 686 21.75 -0.12 32.84
C PRO A 686 20.88 0.77 33.74
N LYS A 687 20.70 0.37 35.00
CA LYS A 687 19.84 1.07 35.96
C LYS A 687 20.31 2.51 36.22
N ASP A 688 21.62 2.69 36.36
CA ASP A 688 22.26 3.97 36.70
C ASP A 688 22.89 4.65 35.49
N TYR A 689 22.29 4.50 34.31
CA TYR A 689 22.84 5.04 33.06
C TYR A 689 22.99 6.57 33.08
N THR A 690 24.16 7.03 32.64
CA THR A 690 24.51 8.46 32.50
C THR A 690 24.99 8.75 31.06
N ASP A 691 24.57 9.87 30.49
CA ASP A 691 24.97 10.29 29.13
C ASP A 691 26.44 10.79 29.04
N THR A 692 27.18 10.78 30.16
CA THR A 692 28.54 11.33 30.27
C THR A 692 29.64 10.27 30.24
N GLU A 693 29.31 8.99 30.43
CA GLU A 693 30.27 7.89 30.50
C GLU A 693 30.13 6.94 29.30
N LYS A 694 31.22 6.29 28.91
CA LYS A 694 31.19 5.22 27.90
C LYS A 694 30.89 3.90 28.59
N TYR A 695 30.01 3.10 27.98
CA TYR A 695 29.64 1.80 28.50
C TYR A 695 30.13 0.68 27.57
N GLY A 696 30.54 -0.44 28.15
CA GLY A 696 30.76 -1.66 27.39
C GLY A 696 29.45 -2.13 26.72
N LEU A 697 29.57 -2.88 25.63
CA LEU A 697 28.46 -3.20 24.75
C LEU A 697 28.31 -4.70 24.53
N VAL A 698 27.07 -5.17 24.59
CA VAL A 698 26.67 -6.49 24.07
C VAL A 698 25.79 -6.30 22.84
N ILE A 699 26.19 -6.84 21.69
CA ILE A 699 25.34 -6.86 20.49
C ILE A 699 24.61 -8.21 20.44
N ASN A 700 23.27 -8.17 20.45
CA ASN A 700 22.41 -9.35 20.42
C ASN A 700 21.66 -9.44 19.08
N TRP A 701 21.53 -10.66 18.55
CA TRP A 701 20.59 -10.94 17.45
C TRP A 701 19.58 -12.02 17.83
N HIS A 702 18.34 -11.73 17.51
CA HIS A 702 17.23 -12.62 17.82
C HIS A 702 17.17 -13.87 16.92
N GLY A 703 16.61 -14.95 17.46
CA GLY A 703 16.30 -16.16 16.70
C GLY A 703 15.07 -16.02 15.80
N GLY A 704 14.93 -16.94 14.84
CA GLY A 704 13.78 -16.95 13.93
C GLY A 704 14.03 -17.67 12.61
N ALA A 705 15.00 -18.59 12.57
CA ALA A 705 15.42 -19.33 11.38
C ALA A 705 15.64 -18.43 10.15
N TYR A 706 16.18 -17.23 10.35
CA TYR A 706 16.33 -16.17 9.33
C TYR A 706 15.07 -15.68 8.64
N THR A 707 13.88 -16.18 9.00
CA THR A 707 12.64 -15.93 8.29
C THR A 707 11.64 -15.14 9.14
N LEU A 708 11.73 -15.19 10.48
CA LEU A 708 10.74 -14.60 11.38
C LEU A 708 11.15 -13.23 11.95
N PRO A 709 10.32 -12.18 11.85
CA PRO A 709 10.64 -10.82 12.31
C PRO A 709 10.42 -10.66 13.83
N ASN A 710 11.37 -11.19 14.61
CA ASN A 710 11.22 -11.45 16.04
C ASN A 710 12.04 -10.50 16.94
N LEU A 711 12.39 -9.30 16.46
CA LEU A 711 13.05 -8.27 17.27
C LEU A 711 12.29 -8.03 18.59
N GLY A 712 13.01 -8.10 19.71
CA GLY A 712 12.47 -7.93 21.06
C GLY A 712 11.99 -9.21 21.76
N MET A 713 12.10 -10.39 21.14
CA MET A 713 11.83 -11.67 21.83
C MET A 713 12.84 -11.98 22.94
N ASP A 714 14.02 -11.38 22.90
CA ASP A 714 15.11 -11.63 23.84
C ASP A 714 15.13 -10.62 24.98
N HIS A 715 14.08 -9.80 25.15
CA HIS A 715 14.08 -8.67 26.08
C HIS A 715 14.42 -9.05 27.52
N GLN A 716 14.01 -10.23 28.02
CA GLN A 716 14.34 -10.67 29.38
C GLN A 716 15.84 -10.90 29.55
N PHE A 717 16.49 -11.47 28.53
CA PHE A 717 17.93 -11.63 28.48
C PHE A 717 18.60 -10.26 28.41
N CYS A 718 18.23 -9.43 27.43
CA CYS A 718 18.86 -8.12 27.22
C CYS A 718 18.72 -7.19 28.43
N GLU A 719 17.56 -7.18 29.10
CA GLU A 719 17.34 -6.40 30.32
C GLU A 719 18.17 -6.92 31.49
N LYS A 720 18.25 -8.25 31.68
CA LYS A 720 19.06 -8.84 32.74
C LYS A 720 20.54 -8.52 32.57
N ILE A 721 21.06 -8.64 31.35
CA ILE A 721 22.46 -8.34 31.03
C ILE A 721 22.75 -6.84 31.21
N ALA A 722 21.89 -5.96 30.70
CA ALA A 722 22.08 -4.52 30.85
C ALA A 722 22.12 -4.11 32.33
N THR A 723 21.24 -4.68 33.15
CA THR A 723 21.07 -4.28 34.55
C THR A 723 22.06 -4.94 35.52
N GLU A 724 22.43 -6.20 35.33
CA GLU A 724 23.32 -6.92 36.26
C GLU A 724 24.81 -6.78 35.93
N ASN A 725 25.17 -6.51 34.67
CA ASN A 725 26.57 -6.29 34.26
C ASN A 725 26.94 -4.81 34.10
N ASN A 726 26.00 -3.88 34.25
CA ASN A 726 26.19 -2.46 33.98
C ASN A 726 26.72 -2.19 32.55
N LEU A 727 26.07 -2.77 31.55
CA LEU A 727 26.44 -2.69 30.13
C LEU A 727 25.28 -2.16 29.29
N LEU A 728 25.59 -1.60 28.12
CA LEU A 728 24.58 -1.37 27.08
C LEU A 728 24.35 -2.68 26.32
N VAL A 729 23.09 -2.98 25.99
CA VAL A 729 22.75 -4.10 25.12
C VAL A 729 22.03 -3.60 23.87
N LEU A 730 22.61 -3.85 22.70
CA LEU A 730 22.04 -3.53 21.39
C LEU A 730 21.44 -4.79 20.77
N ASP A 731 20.13 -4.96 20.92
CA ASP A 731 19.35 -6.04 20.29
C ASP A 731 18.94 -5.62 18.88
N ALA A 732 19.65 -6.11 17.87
CA ALA A 732 19.51 -5.70 16.48
C ALA A 732 18.69 -6.69 15.63
N ASP A 733 17.87 -6.14 14.74
CA ASP A 733 17.16 -6.90 13.71
C ASP A 733 18.09 -7.16 12.50
N TYR A 734 17.61 -7.95 11.54
CA TYR A 734 18.31 -8.26 10.29
C TYR A 734 17.32 -8.61 9.18
N ARG A 735 17.74 -8.55 7.92
CA ARG A 735 16.91 -8.92 6.77
C ARG A 735 16.47 -10.37 6.84
N LYS A 736 15.24 -10.63 6.39
CA LYS A 736 14.62 -11.95 6.46
C LYS A 736 14.55 -12.64 5.10
N ALA A 737 14.82 -13.94 5.11
CA ALA A 737 14.58 -14.84 3.99
C ALA A 737 13.08 -15.13 3.83
N PRO A 738 12.59 -15.43 2.60
CA PRO A 738 13.34 -15.62 1.36
C PRO A 738 13.58 -14.32 0.57
N GLU A 739 13.10 -13.16 1.05
CA GLU A 739 13.29 -11.89 0.35
C GLU A 739 14.76 -11.48 0.25
N TYR A 740 15.52 -11.82 1.30
CA TYR A 740 16.93 -11.54 1.42
C TYR A 740 17.63 -12.80 1.93
N PRO A 741 17.96 -13.76 1.03
CA PRO A 741 18.82 -14.89 1.38
C PRO A 741 20.23 -14.39 1.72
N LEU A 742 21.16 -15.31 2.02
CA LEU A 742 22.59 -14.99 2.12
C LEU A 742 23.03 -14.10 0.93
N PRO A 743 23.81 -13.01 1.15
CA PRO A 743 24.45 -12.57 2.39
C PRO A 743 23.61 -11.60 3.27
N GLY A 744 22.32 -11.40 3.00
CA GLY A 744 21.56 -10.26 3.53
C GLY A 744 21.59 -10.05 5.06
N ALA A 745 21.51 -11.13 5.85
CA ALA A 745 21.59 -11.05 7.31
C ALA A 745 23.01 -10.75 7.82
N VAL A 746 24.04 -11.26 7.15
CA VAL A 746 25.46 -11.02 7.48
C VAL A 746 25.84 -9.58 7.18
N GLU A 747 25.40 -9.05 6.04
CA GLU A 747 25.59 -7.65 5.68
C GLU A 747 24.93 -6.68 6.68
N ASP A 748 23.80 -7.07 7.27
CA ASP A 748 23.12 -6.28 8.31
C ASP A 748 23.89 -6.31 9.64
N ALA A 749 24.52 -7.44 10.00
CA ALA A 749 25.42 -7.50 11.14
C ALA A 749 26.65 -6.61 10.93
N GLU A 750 27.19 -6.59 9.72
CA GLU A 750 28.30 -5.72 9.32
C GLU A 750 27.91 -4.23 9.35
N ASP A 751 26.72 -3.87 8.86
CA ASP A 751 26.18 -2.50 8.96
C ASP A 751 25.96 -2.09 10.42
N THR A 752 25.55 -3.03 11.28
CA THR A 752 25.44 -2.83 12.73
C THR A 752 26.81 -2.51 13.34
N PHE A 753 27.86 -3.25 12.97
CA PHE A 753 29.23 -2.98 13.43
C PHE A 753 29.73 -1.60 12.99
N ARG A 754 29.53 -1.22 11.72
CA ARG A 754 29.89 0.12 11.23
C ARG A 754 29.22 1.24 12.03
N TRP A 755 27.96 1.06 12.37
CA TRP A 755 27.22 2.06 13.15
C TRP A 755 27.70 2.14 14.59
N VAL A 756 28.02 1.01 15.23
CA VAL A 756 28.60 1.02 16.58
C VAL A 756 29.94 1.76 16.61
N GLU A 757 30.83 1.50 15.65
CA GLU A 757 32.11 2.21 15.56
C GLU A 757 31.98 3.70 15.27
N SER A 758 30.89 4.11 14.63
CA SER A 758 30.61 5.53 14.38
C SER A 758 30.13 6.27 15.64
N GLN A 759 29.98 5.60 16.79
CA GLN A 759 29.50 6.17 18.04
C GLN A 759 30.50 5.98 19.21
N PRO A 760 31.80 6.33 19.06
CA PRO A 760 32.81 6.08 20.08
C PRO A 760 32.64 6.90 21.36
N GLN A 761 31.72 7.88 21.36
CA GLN A 761 31.33 8.66 22.52
C GLN A 761 30.30 7.96 23.42
N ILE A 762 29.62 6.93 22.91
CA ILE A 762 28.59 6.16 23.63
C ILE A 762 29.14 4.79 24.01
N PHE A 763 29.77 4.10 23.05
CA PHE A 763 30.23 2.73 23.22
C PHE A 763 31.73 2.67 23.51
N ASP A 764 32.08 1.89 24.53
CA ASP A 764 33.45 1.47 24.77
C ASP A 764 33.81 0.32 23.81
N LEU A 765 34.51 0.65 22.73
CA LEU A 765 34.86 -0.30 21.66
C LEU A 765 35.91 -1.33 22.12
N ASP A 766 36.56 -1.15 23.27
CA ASP A 766 37.51 -2.12 23.83
C ASP A 766 36.81 -3.20 24.67
N ARG A 767 35.53 -2.98 25.01
CA ARG A 767 34.69 -3.84 25.83
C ARG A 767 33.43 -4.20 25.06
N VAL A 768 33.57 -5.08 24.07
CA VAL A 768 32.45 -5.56 23.23
C VAL A 768 32.31 -7.08 23.33
N ALA A 769 31.08 -7.54 23.50
CA ALA A 769 30.71 -8.95 23.39
C ALA A 769 29.55 -9.16 22.41
N LEU A 770 29.44 -10.35 21.84
CA LEU A 770 28.36 -10.72 20.91
C LEU A 770 27.48 -11.81 21.51
N SER A 771 26.20 -11.78 21.21
CA SER A 771 25.25 -12.80 21.66
C SER A 771 24.14 -13.05 20.65
N GLY A 772 23.47 -14.18 20.77
CA GLY A 772 22.26 -14.43 20.00
C GLY A 772 21.67 -15.82 20.21
N PHE A 773 20.45 -16.00 19.70
CA PHE A 773 19.64 -17.21 19.91
C PHE A 773 19.32 -17.90 18.58
N SER A 774 19.48 -19.22 18.50
CA SER A 774 19.22 -20.02 17.28
C SER A 774 19.93 -19.41 16.05
N SER A 775 19.19 -18.98 15.01
CA SER A 775 19.74 -18.28 13.84
C SER A 775 20.50 -16.99 14.19
N GLY A 776 20.08 -16.29 15.25
CA GLY A 776 20.83 -15.14 15.78
C GLY A 776 22.12 -15.55 16.49
N GLY A 777 22.16 -16.74 17.12
CA GLY A 777 23.37 -17.31 17.71
C GLY A 777 24.37 -17.75 16.66
N ASN A 778 23.89 -18.34 15.55
CA ASN A 778 24.71 -18.55 14.36
C ASN A 778 25.28 -17.21 13.84
N LEU A 779 24.41 -16.20 13.67
CA LEU A 779 24.85 -14.89 13.16
C LEU A 779 25.90 -14.24 14.08
N ALA A 780 25.77 -14.38 15.41
CA ALA A 780 26.77 -13.92 16.36
C ALA A 780 28.11 -14.64 16.19
N LEU A 781 28.10 -15.97 16.00
CA LEU A 781 29.31 -16.76 15.74
C LEU A 781 29.97 -16.35 14.40
N VAL A 782 29.19 -16.19 13.33
CA VAL A 782 29.67 -15.71 12.03
C VAL A 782 30.27 -14.30 12.17
N ALA A 783 29.58 -13.38 12.84
CA ALA A 783 30.09 -12.02 13.04
C ALA A 783 31.38 -12.01 13.88
N SER A 784 31.49 -12.88 14.89
CA SER A 784 32.65 -12.99 15.78
C SER A 784 33.91 -13.57 15.11
N SER A 785 33.74 -14.29 14.00
CA SER A 785 34.83 -14.96 13.27
C SER A 785 35.15 -14.26 11.95
N GLU A 786 34.14 -14.10 11.10
CA GLU A 786 34.30 -13.63 9.73
C GLU A 786 34.35 -12.10 9.63
N LEU A 787 33.58 -11.38 10.45
CA LEU A 787 33.52 -9.90 10.39
C LEU A 787 34.54 -9.25 11.33
N ARG A 788 34.84 -9.88 12.47
CA ARG A 788 35.66 -9.31 13.57
C ARG A 788 36.97 -8.66 13.11
N ARG A 789 37.68 -9.25 12.15
CA ARG A 789 39.00 -8.75 11.69
C ARG A 789 38.91 -7.45 10.86
N GLU A 790 37.72 -7.08 10.38
CA GLU A 790 37.49 -5.88 9.54
C GLU A 790 37.22 -4.61 10.37
N PHE A 791 37.04 -4.75 11.69
CA PHE A 791 36.62 -3.69 12.60
C PHE A 791 37.64 -3.47 13.72
N LYS A 792 37.69 -2.24 14.25
CA LYS A 792 38.50 -1.80 15.39
C LYS A 792 37.95 -2.27 16.74
N MET A 793 36.69 -2.67 16.81
CA MET A 793 36.08 -3.17 18.04
C MET A 793 36.79 -4.43 18.56
N ASN A 794 37.17 -4.40 19.84
CA ASN A 794 37.72 -5.57 20.51
C ASN A 794 36.58 -6.49 21.00
N ILE A 795 36.16 -7.41 20.14
CA ILE A 795 35.22 -8.47 20.50
C ILE A 795 35.93 -9.46 21.44
N ARG A 796 35.58 -9.42 22.73
CA ARG A 796 36.20 -10.21 23.80
C ARG A 796 35.59 -11.60 23.98
N ALA A 797 34.28 -11.71 23.81
CA ALA A 797 33.53 -12.94 24.00
C ALA A 797 32.34 -13.07 23.02
N VAL A 798 31.90 -14.30 22.79
CA VAL A 798 30.64 -14.60 22.09
C VAL A 798 29.83 -15.65 22.87
N TYR A 799 28.54 -15.37 23.05
CA TYR A 799 27.58 -16.22 23.77
C TYR A 799 26.47 -16.66 22.82
N ALA A 800 26.53 -17.92 22.35
CA ALA A 800 25.59 -18.43 21.36
C ALA A 800 24.63 -19.46 21.98
N PHE A 801 23.34 -19.15 21.96
CA PHE A 801 22.29 -20.03 22.48
C PHE A 801 21.75 -20.95 21.40
N TYR A 802 21.93 -22.26 21.60
CA TYR A 802 21.53 -23.36 20.71
C TYR A 802 21.68 -23.02 19.22
N PRO A 803 22.87 -22.57 18.77
CA PRO A 803 23.09 -22.16 17.40
C PRO A 803 23.13 -23.37 16.46
N GLY A 804 22.64 -23.21 15.23
CA GLY A 804 23.05 -24.10 14.15
C GLY A 804 24.46 -23.72 13.72
N VAL A 805 25.43 -24.62 13.81
CA VAL A 805 26.85 -24.34 13.50
C VAL A 805 27.29 -24.94 12.17
N ASP A 806 26.52 -25.90 11.65
CA ASP A 806 26.78 -26.55 10.36
C ASP A 806 25.48 -26.75 9.56
N LEU A 807 25.21 -25.88 8.60
CA LEU A 807 24.05 -25.99 7.70
C LEU A 807 24.32 -26.91 6.50
N SER A 808 25.54 -27.44 6.34
CA SER A 808 25.86 -28.39 5.26
C SER A 808 25.31 -29.78 5.53
N ILE A 809 25.20 -30.16 6.79
CA ILE A 809 24.64 -31.44 7.22
C ILE A 809 23.12 -31.44 6.95
N PRO A 810 22.59 -32.40 6.15
CA PRO A 810 21.17 -32.51 5.89
C PRO A 810 20.34 -32.70 7.19
N PRO A 811 19.15 -32.08 7.30
CA PRO A 811 18.27 -32.23 8.46
C PRO A 811 17.99 -33.68 8.89
N GLU A 812 17.94 -34.62 7.95
CA GLU A 812 17.70 -36.06 8.19
C GLU A 812 18.81 -36.74 9.00
N GLU A 813 20.03 -36.21 8.90
CA GLU A 813 21.22 -36.76 9.55
C GLU A 813 21.42 -36.21 10.95
N LYS A 814 20.78 -35.07 11.27
CA LYS A 814 20.83 -34.43 12.60
C LYS A 814 19.94 -35.18 13.59
N LYS A 815 20.53 -36.17 14.28
CA LYS A 815 19.83 -37.03 15.24
C LYS A 815 20.29 -36.80 16.67
N VAL A 816 19.34 -36.79 17.60
CA VAL A 816 19.56 -36.80 19.05
C VAL A 816 18.75 -37.92 19.68
N LEU A 817 19.19 -38.41 20.84
CA LEU A 817 18.60 -39.59 21.50
C LEU A 817 17.14 -39.35 21.92
N GLU A 818 16.85 -38.18 22.49
CA GLU A 818 15.51 -37.81 22.98
C GLU A 818 15.10 -36.42 22.46
N PRO A 819 14.67 -36.31 21.18
CA PRO A 819 14.32 -35.01 20.60
C PRO A 819 13.03 -34.45 21.22
N ILE A 820 13.08 -33.19 21.65
CA ILE A 820 11.92 -32.49 22.23
C ILE A 820 11.38 -31.52 21.17
N ARG A 821 10.17 -31.77 20.65
CA ARG A 821 9.53 -30.98 19.58
C ARG A 821 10.40 -30.77 18.32
N PRO A 822 10.90 -31.85 17.70
CA PRO A 822 11.64 -31.70 16.45
C PRO A 822 10.75 -31.08 15.38
N LEU A 823 11.27 -30.05 14.69
CA LEU A 823 10.61 -29.52 13.50
C LEU A 823 10.56 -30.60 12.41
N PRO A 824 9.47 -30.75 11.66
CA PRO A 824 9.42 -31.69 10.53
C PRO A 824 10.58 -31.46 9.58
N VAL A 825 11.22 -32.53 9.10
CA VAL A 825 12.39 -32.46 8.19
C VAL A 825 12.10 -31.59 6.95
N SER A 826 10.91 -31.74 6.35
CA SER A 826 10.47 -30.92 5.22
C SER A 826 10.37 -29.43 5.53
N PHE A 827 10.05 -29.09 6.78
CA PHE A 827 10.01 -27.72 7.26
C PHE A 827 11.40 -27.16 7.51
N GLN A 828 12.35 -27.99 7.97
CA GLN A 828 13.75 -27.61 8.11
C GLN A 828 14.39 -27.33 6.74
N HIS A 829 14.13 -28.17 5.73
CA HIS A 829 14.53 -27.90 4.35
C HIS A 829 13.94 -26.60 3.81
N LEU A 830 12.65 -26.34 4.05
CA LEU A 830 12.01 -25.09 3.64
C LEU A 830 12.74 -23.86 4.20
N LEU A 831 13.16 -23.90 5.47
CA LEU A 831 13.87 -22.80 6.13
C LEU A 831 15.31 -22.67 5.61
N ALA A 832 16.01 -23.79 5.44
CA ALA A 832 17.36 -23.82 4.87
C ALA A 832 17.38 -23.30 3.44
N ASP A 833 16.46 -23.75 2.59
CA ASP A 833 16.31 -23.31 1.20
C ASP A 833 15.97 -21.82 1.14
N ALA A 834 15.09 -21.33 2.02
CA ALA A 834 14.74 -19.91 2.07
C ALA A 834 15.96 -19.01 2.28
N TYR A 835 16.86 -19.39 3.20
CA TYR A 835 18.03 -18.59 3.57
C TYR A 835 19.26 -18.85 2.68
N VAL A 836 19.55 -20.11 2.36
CA VAL A 836 20.73 -20.55 1.60
C VAL A 836 20.26 -21.41 0.41
N PRO A 837 19.75 -20.79 -0.67
CA PRO A 837 19.16 -21.51 -1.79
C PRO A 837 20.18 -22.34 -2.59
N ARG A 838 21.46 -21.96 -2.60
CA ARG A 838 22.53 -22.76 -3.20
C ARG A 838 23.12 -23.69 -2.16
N ILE A 839 23.06 -24.99 -2.41
CA ILE A 839 23.60 -26.00 -1.49
C ILE A 839 25.11 -25.82 -1.27
N GLU A 840 25.85 -25.43 -2.31
CA GLU A 840 27.29 -25.17 -2.26
C GLU A 840 27.68 -24.10 -1.22
N ASP A 841 26.83 -23.10 -1.01
CA ASP A 841 27.08 -22.02 -0.03
C ASP A 841 26.93 -22.48 1.42
N ARG A 842 26.33 -23.65 1.66
CA ARG A 842 26.12 -24.17 3.02
C ARG A 842 27.43 -24.55 3.72
N MET A 843 28.50 -24.77 2.94
CA MET A 843 29.86 -24.99 3.45
C MET A 843 30.60 -23.68 3.76
N SER A 844 30.05 -22.53 3.40
CA SER A 844 30.70 -21.23 3.62
C SER A 844 30.81 -20.94 5.13
N PRO A 845 31.97 -20.44 5.62
CA PRO A 845 32.09 -20.01 7.02
C PRO A 845 31.15 -18.84 7.37
N LYS A 846 30.63 -18.12 6.36
CA LYS A 846 29.61 -17.06 6.52
C LYS A 846 28.20 -17.59 6.80
N VAL A 847 28.00 -18.91 6.74
CA VAL A 847 26.74 -19.60 7.03
C VAL A 847 26.94 -20.65 8.11
N SER A 848 28.03 -21.40 8.03
CA SER A 848 28.34 -22.55 8.87
C SER A 848 29.66 -22.28 9.59
N PRO A 849 29.62 -21.69 10.80
CA PRO A 849 30.81 -21.43 11.64
C PRO A 849 31.73 -22.64 11.81
N MET A 850 31.21 -23.86 11.67
CA MET A 850 31.99 -25.11 11.65
C MET A 850 33.12 -25.10 10.61
N TYR A 851 33.04 -24.31 9.54
CA TYR A 851 34.09 -24.19 8.51
C TYR A 851 35.03 -23.00 8.69
N ALA A 852 34.77 -22.10 9.66
CA ALA A 852 35.66 -20.97 9.95
C ALA A 852 36.98 -21.42 10.62
N GLU A 853 38.04 -20.63 10.50
CA GLU A 853 39.31 -20.88 11.16
C GLU A 853 39.13 -20.80 12.69
N GLY A 854 39.46 -21.84 13.47
CA GLY A 854 39.19 -21.84 14.91
C GLY A 854 39.85 -20.69 15.70
N THR A 855 40.96 -20.16 15.18
CA THR A 855 41.69 -19.02 15.76
C THR A 855 41.07 -17.66 15.47
N SER A 856 40.11 -17.57 14.53
CA SER A 856 39.43 -16.30 14.17
C SER A 856 38.44 -15.85 15.25
N PHE A 857 37.87 -16.79 15.98
CA PHE A 857 36.93 -16.54 17.08
C PHE A 857 37.58 -15.78 18.26
N PRO A 858 36.77 -15.05 19.06
CA PRO A 858 37.22 -14.42 20.30
C PRO A 858 37.88 -15.43 21.25
N LYS A 859 38.66 -14.90 22.21
CA LYS A 859 39.40 -15.74 23.14
C LYS A 859 38.45 -16.60 23.97
N HIS A 860 37.35 -16.01 24.43
CA HIS A 860 36.31 -16.70 25.18
C HIS A 860 35.07 -16.96 24.31
N VAL A 861 34.56 -18.20 24.33
CA VAL A 861 33.37 -18.63 23.57
C VAL A 861 32.48 -19.48 24.47
N MET A 862 31.25 -19.04 24.70
CA MET A 862 30.25 -19.82 25.43
C MET A 862 29.17 -20.34 24.49
N LEU A 863 28.96 -21.66 24.51
CA LEU A 863 27.95 -22.35 23.69
C LEU A 863 26.90 -22.97 24.62
N VAL A 864 25.65 -22.52 24.53
CA VAL A 864 24.55 -23.12 25.30
C VAL A 864 23.87 -24.18 24.46
N ALA A 865 23.98 -25.44 24.86
CA ALA A 865 23.39 -26.58 24.16
C ALA A 865 22.20 -27.15 24.96
N CYS A 866 21.08 -27.43 24.30
CA CYS A 866 19.90 -28.01 24.95
C CYS A 866 19.76 -29.48 24.53
N SER A 867 19.69 -30.44 25.46
CA SER A 867 19.83 -31.86 25.08
C SER A 867 18.74 -32.41 24.15
N GLY A 868 17.58 -31.75 24.06
CA GLY A 868 16.51 -32.08 23.10
C GLY A 868 16.62 -31.38 21.74
N ASP A 869 17.60 -30.49 21.52
CA ASP A 869 17.86 -29.80 20.26
C ASP A 869 18.74 -30.61 19.32
N ILE A 870 18.33 -30.72 18.04
CA ILE A 870 19.07 -31.44 17.00
C ILE A 870 20.47 -30.87 16.72
N PHE A 871 20.74 -29.63 17.16
CA PHE A 871 22.04 -28.98 17.01
C PHE A 871 23.04 -29.34 18.11
N THR A 872 22.62 -30.00 19.19
CA THR A 872 23.53 -30.28 20.32
C THR A 872 24.77 -31.10 19.94
N PRO A 873 24.69 -32.18 19.14
CA PRO A 873 25.87 -32.92 18.72
C PRO A 873 26.87 -32.05 17.92
N GLU A 874 26.39 -31.23 17.00
CA GLU A 874 27.26 -30.34 16.21
C GLU A 874 27.86 -29.22 17.05
N ILE A 875 27.13 -28.69 18.05
CA ILE A 875 27.65 -27.72 19.02
C ILE A 875 28.80 -28.31 19.84
N GLU A 876 28.67 -29.55 20.33
CA GLU A 876 29.72 -30.23 21.10
C GLU A 876 30.99 -30.49 20.26
N VAL A 877 30.82 -30.88 18.99
CA VAL A 877 31.93 -31.05 18.04
C VAL A 877 32.60 -29.71 17.75
N PHE A 878 31.82 -28.67 17.54
CA PHE A 878 32.31 -27.33 17.26
C PHE A 878 33.09 -26.75 18.46
N GLY A 879 32.59 -26.94 19.69
CA GLY A 879 33.30 -26.53 20.90
C GLY A 879 34.68 -27.18 21.02
N LYS A 880 34.77 -28.50 20.83
CA LYS A 880 36.06 -29.22 20.80
C LYS A 880 37.01 -28.71 19.72
N LYS A 881 36.48 -28.32 18.55
CA LYS A 881 37.29 -27.71 17.49
C LYS A 881 37.90 -26.38 17.95
N LEU A 882 37.13 -25.54 18.65
CA LEU A 882 37.61 -24.26 19.17
C LEU A 882 38.63 -24.43 20.31
N GLU A 883 38.42 -25.40 21.22
CA GLU A 883 39.39 -25.75 22.27
C GLU A 883 40.75 -26.15 21.66
N ARG A 884 40.73 -26.99 20.61
CA ARG A 884 41.94 -27.40 19.88
C ARG A 884 42.64 -26.23 19.18
N ALA A 885 41.91 -25.16 18.86
CA ALA A 885 42.46 -23.91 18.31
C ALA A 885 42.93 -22.92 19.41
N GLY A 886 42.98 -23.37 20.67
CA GLY A 886 43.44 -22.60 21.82
C GLY A 886 42.46 -21.51 22.26
N ARG A 887 41.16 -21.67 21.98
CA ARG A 887 40.11 -20.81 22.54
C ARG A 887 39.69 -21.35 23.91
N ASP A 888 39.30 -20.45 24.81
CA ASP A 888 38.65 -20.78 26.07
C ASP A 888 37.15 -20.99 25.80
N VAL A 889 36.69 -22.23 25.91
CA VAL A 889 35.34 -22.64 25.49
C VAL A 889 34.56 -23.18 26.69
N GLU A 890 33.41 -22.58 27.00
CA GLU A 890 32.45 -23.13 27.98
C GLU A 890 31.22 -23.67 27.25
N ILE A 891 30.99 -24.97 27.31
CA ILE A 891 29.76 -25.59 26.80
C ILE A 891 28.78 -25.78 27.95
N VAL A 892 27.73 -24.95 27.98
CA VAL A 892 26.67 -25.02 29.00
C VAL A 892 25.57 -25.94 28.50
N ARG A 893 25.51 -27.16 29.04
CA ARG A 893 24.50 -28.16 28.66
C ARG A 893 23.26 -28.07 29.54
N ILE A 894 22.10 -27.86 28.91
CA ILE A 894 20.79 -27.77 29.56
C ILE A 894 20.03 -29.06 29.29
N GLU A 895 19.81 -29.86 30.33
CA GLU A 895 19.15 -31.16 30.21
C GLU A 895 17.62 -31.06 30.09
N GLY A 896 17.03 -31.84 29.18
CA GLY A 896 15.59 -31.95 29.00
C GLY A 896 14.91 -30.71 28.42
N ALA A 897 15.64 -29.91 27.63
CA ALA A 897 15.14 -28.69 27.00
C ALA A 897 15.28 -28.70 25.47
N HIS A 898 14.43 -27.92 24.79
CA HIS A 898 14.53 -27.52 23.38
C HIS A 898 14.20 -26.02 23.31
N GLY A 899 15.20 -25.19 23.00
CA GLY A 899 15.14 -23.74 23.22
C GLY A 899 14.81 -23.40 24.68
N CYS A 900 15.83 -23.24 25.53
CA CYS A 900 15.69 -23.13 26.98
C CYS A 900 14.83 -21.95 27.48
N ASP A 901 14.52 -20.97 26.64
CA ASP A 901 13.93 -19.68 27.02
C ASP A 901 12.73 -19.24 26.15
N LYS A 902 12.38 -19.96 25.08
CA LYS A 902 11.39 -19.49 24.07
C LYS A 902 10.04 -20.24 24.05
N THR A 903 9.78 -21.16 24.97
CA THR A 903 8.50 -21.89 25.00
C THR A 903 7.48 -21.28 25.96
N THR A 904 6.22 -21.17 25.51
CA THR A 904 5.08 -20.67 26.31
C THR A 904 4.17 -21.78 26.83
N ASN A 905 4.45 -23.06 26.53
CA ASN A 905 3.64 -24.17 26.99
C ASN A 905 4.00 -24.52 28.45
N PRO A 906 3.07 -24.40 29.40
CA PRO A 906 3.34 -24.62 30.83
C PRO A 906 3.86 -26.03 31.16
N LYS A 907 3.56 -27.03 30.32
CA LYS A 907 3.99 -28.43 30.53
C LYS A 907 5.44 -28.69 30.14
N THR A 908 6.05 -27.81 29.35
CA THR A 908 7.41 -28.00 28.80
C THR A 908 8.35 -26.83 29.08
N PHE A 909 7.81 -25.68 29.50
CA PHE A 909 8.61 -24.53 29.88
C PHE A 909 9.26 -24.78 31.25
N ARG A 910 10.58 -24.61 31.33
CA ARG A 910 11.36 -24.75 32.56
C ARG A 910 12.04 -23.41 32.86
N PRO A 911 11.39 -22.50 33.63
CA PRO A 911 11.95 -21.20 33.98
C PRO A 911 13.35 -21.30 34.62
N GLU A 912 13.57 -22.32 35.45
CA GLU A 912 14.86 -22.58 36.12
C GLU A 912 16.01 -22.81 35.12
N ALA A 913 15.74 -23.50 34.01
CA ALA A 913 16.74 -23.78 32.98
C ALA A 913 17.16 -22.51 32.22
N ARG A 914 16.19 -21.64 31.89
CA ARG A 914 16.46 -20.30 31.35
C ARG A 914 17.28 -19.47 32.32
N ASP A 915 16.84 -19.38 33.57
CA ASP A 915 17.44 -18.51 34.57
C ASP A 915 18.87 -18.95 34.89
N PHE A 916 19.13 -20.26 34.92
CA PHE A 916 20.47 -20.83 35.01
C PHE A 916 21.36 -20.43 33.82
N ALA A 917 20.87 -20.60 32.58
CA ALA A 917 21.64 -20.25 31.39
C ALA A 917 21.96 -18.74 31.33
N TYR A 918 21.00 -17.88 31.70
CA TYR A 918 21.23 -16.44 31.74
C TYR A 918 22.19 -16.03 32.86
N ALA A 919 22.07 -16.63 34.05
CA ALA A 919 22.99 -16.36 35.16
C ALA A 919 24.44 -16.72 34.82
N LYS A 920 24.64 -17.81 34.07
CA LYS A 920 25.96 -18.21 33.55
C LYS A 920 26.57 -17.14 32.64
N VAL A 921 25.79 -16.60 31.70
CA VAL A 921 26.26 -15.52 30.83
C VAL A 921 26.54 -14.25 31.61
N VAL A 922 25.69 -13.87 32.57
CA VAL A 922 25.92 -12.70 33.45
C VAL A 922 27.25 -12.84 34.21
N GLN A 923 27.51 -14.02 34.78
CA GLN A 923 28.75 -14.28 35.52
C GLN A 923 29.99 -14.17 34.63
N SER A 924 29.94 -14.78 33.44
CA SER A 924 31.05 -14.74 32.47
C SER A 924 31.30 -13.34 31.92
N LEU A 925 30.24 -12.62 31.56
CA LEU A 925 30.35 -11.24 31.07
C LEU A 925 31.03 -10.32 32.08
N HIS A 926 30.83 -10.55 33.38
CA HIS A 926 31.49 -9.75 34.41
C HIS A 926 33.02 -9.90 34.36
N SER A 927 33.53 -11.12 34.16
CA SER A 927 34.97 -11.36 34.01
C SER A 927 35.50 -10.94 32.63
N ASP A 928 34.74 -11.16 31.57
CA ASP A 928 35.18 -10.88 30.20
C ASP A 928 35.25 -9.38 29.91
N MET A 929 34.40 -8.60 30.58
CA MET A 929 34.25 -7.16 30.36
C MET A 929 34.95 -6.32 31.43
N GLN A 930 35.65 -6.91 32.39
CA GLN A 930 36.65 -6.23 33.24
C GLN A 930 38.00 -6.18 32.51
#